data_AF-A0AAJ1KLR3-F1
#
_entry.id   AF-A0AAJ1KLR3-F1
#
_cell.length_a   1.000
_cell.length_b   1.000
_cell.length_c   1.000
_cell.angle_alpha   90.00
_cell.angle_beta   90.00
_cell.angle_gamma   90.00
#
_symmetry.space_group_name_H-M   'P 1'
#
loop_
_entity.id
_entity.type
_entity.pdbx_description
1 polymer ?
#
loop_
_entity_poly.entity_id
_entity_poly.type
_entity_poly.pdbx_seq_one_letter_code
_entity_poly.pdbx_strand_id
1 'polypeptide(L)'
;MHKLERLLRPKSITVFGGAQAAAVVAQSIKMGFAGEIWPVHPTKDEVAGRKAYRSVADLPGAPDAAFVGVNRHLTIEVVKALAERGAGGAVCFAAGFLETEAYDEDGERLQAELVAAAGEMPIIGPNCYGLINYADGALLWPDQHGGIRLAEGGKGVAIITQSSNIAINMTMQKRGLPIAFLMTAGNQAQTGLSEMALGLIEDERVTSLGLHIEAFDSVAGFERLAARARELKKPIIAMKVGRSEQARQATVSHTASLAGSDAASGAFLKRLGIARVDSIPAFIEALKLLHITGPLPGYRLSSMSCSGGEASVMADSAEGRWVHFPTLSAEHRAHVKSTLGPLVAVANPLDYHTFIWNNEPAMTATFTAMVSGGFDLNMLVLDFPRPDRCSDTDWWATLRAFEAALKTNRAQGAIVSSLPENLPEEYTAGLMARGMVPLFGISEAMDAAQAAAFIGWAWREPQAQPVDTTAAGASDGDHVTPDEAEAKARLIEAGLPVPKGERASNAVEAVIASMALGFPVALKTLGVTHKSEVGAVRLNLKDAESVSNAAHDLLPLGTGLYAERMVRDGVAELIVGFTRDPMFGAVMTLGTGGVLVELLRDSVTLMLPATRDDIEAALRGLKLYPLLEGYRGRPKADVQAAIDAIAGIADFVQKNEGEIEELDINPLIVCAEGKGAWIADALLVLGEKKNG
;
A
#
# COMPACT_ATOMS: atom_id res chain seq x y z
N MET A 1 16.83 -23.00 7.38
CA MET A 1 17.31 -21.74 8.00
C MET A 1 17.41 -20.72 6.88
N HIS A 2 16.80 -19.53 7.05
CA HIS A 2 16.79 -18.51 6.01
C HIS A 2 18.23 -18.03 5.70
N LYS A 3 18.55 -17.67 4.44
CA LYS A 3 19.92 -17.31 4.05
C LYS A 3 20.48 -16.09 4.80
N LEU A 4 19.60 -15.18 5.21
CA LEU A 4 19.94 -13.98 5.98
C LEU A 4 20.09 -14.21 7.49
N GLU A 5 19.84 -15.41 8.00
CA GLU A 5 19.71 -15.64 9.45
C GLU A 5 20.97 -15.27 10.23
N ARG A 6 22.16 -15.63 9.72
CA ARG A 6 23.45 -15.26 10.34
C ARG A 6 23.67 -13.75 10.34
N LEU A 7 23.27 -13.05 9.28
CA LEU A 7 23.40 -11.60 9.17
C LEU A 7 22.44 -10.87 10.12
N LEU A 8 21.18 -11.33 10.23
CA LEU A 8 20.14 -10.67 11.01
C LEU A 8 20.27 -10.95 12.52
N ARG A 9 20.75 -12.14 12.89
CA ARG A 9 20.92 -12.59 14.28
C ARG A 9 22.35 -13.13 14.53
N PRO A 10 23.37 -12.25 14.41
CA PRO A 10 24.77 -12.68 14.47
C PRO A 10 25.21 -13.02 15.89
N LYS A 11 26.14 -13.97 16.01
CA LYS A 11 26.93 -14.19 17.25
C LYS A 11 28.31 -13.54 17.18
N SER A 12 28.76 -13.17 15.98
CA SER A 12 29.98 -12.40 15.76
C SER A 12 29.74 -11.32 14.70
N ILE A 13 30.22 -10.11 14.96
CA ILE A 13 30.21 -9.00 14.01
C ILE A 13 31.63 -8.56 13.68
N THR A 14 31.91 -8.32 12.41
CA THR A 14 33.16 -7.71 11.94
C THR A 14 32.89 -6.33 11.35
N VAL A 15 33.79 -5.37 11.58
CA VAL A 15 33.58 -4.00 11.09
C VAL A 15 34.81 -3.48 10.36
N PHE A 16 34.59 -2.85 9.21
CA PHE A 16 35.62 -2.24 8.37
C PHE A 16 35.35 -0.75 8.23
N GLY A 17 36.40 0.06 8.36
CA GLY A 17 36.31 1.51 8.16
C GLY A 17 36.92 2.33 9.29
N GLY A 18 36.65 3.64 9.24
CA GLY A 18 37.15 4.63 10.19
C GLY A 18 36.16 4.91 11.31
N ALA A 19 35.63 6.13 11.34
CA ALA A 19 34.71 6.62 12.37
C ALA A 19 33.40 5.81 12.39
N GLN A 20 32.89 5.45 11.21
CA GLN A 20 31.66 4.66 11.04
C GLN A 20 31.80 3.28 11.71
N ALA A 21 32.91 2.58 11.47
CA ALA A 21 33.18 1.30 12.12
C ALA A 21 33.31 1.45 13.64
N ALA A 22 33.97 2.51 14.13
CA ALA A 22 34.03 2.80 15.56
C ALA A 22 32.65 3.05 16.18
N ALA A 23 31.75 3.73 15.46
CA ALA A 23 30.37 3.94 15.89
C ALA A 23 29.61 2.61 16.00
N VAL A 24 29.72 1.72 15.01
CA VAL A 24 29.13 0.38 15.03
C VAL A 24 29.53 -0.41 16.29
N VAL A 25 30.83 -0.40 16.62
CA VAL A 25 31.35 -1.03 17.86
C VAL A 25 30.74 -0.37 19.09
N ALA A 26 30.77 0.96 19.16
CA ALA A 26 30.28 1.70 20.32
C ALA A 26 28.78 1.50 20.55
N GLN A 27 27.95 1.53 19.50
CA GLN A 27 26.51 1.31 19.62
C GLN A 27 26.16 -0.13 19.98
N SER A 28 26.85 -1.12 19.39
CA SER A 28 26.66 -2.53 19.77
C SER A 28 27.01 -2.78 21.24
N ILE A 29 28.08 -2.16 21.74
CA ILE A 29 28.43 -2.21 23.18
C ILE A 29 27.36 -1.50 24.02
N LYS A 30 26.93 -0.29 23.62
CA LYS A 30 25.89 0.48 24.31
C LYS A 30 24.58 -0.30 24.41
N MET A 31 24.24 -1.07 23.37
CA MET A 31 23.06 -1.94 23.33
C MET A 31 23.27 -3.27 24.05
N GLY A 32 24.47 -3.57 24.55
CA GLY A 32 24.79 -4.78 25.30
C GLY A 32 24.90 -6.04 24.44
N PHE A 33 25.39 -5.94 23.20
CA PHE A 33 25.62 -7.12 22.36
C PHE A 33 26.48 -8.16 23.08
N ALA A 34 25.96 -9.38 23.20
CA ALA A 34 26.64 -10.47 23.92
C ALA A 34 27.66 -11.21 23.05
N GLY A 35 27.60 -11.04 21.73
CA GLY A 35 28.49 -11.69 20.78
C GLY A 35 29.86 -11.02 20.67
N GLU A 36 30.70 -11.59 19.81
CA GLU A 36 32.05 -11.09 19.57
C GLU A 36 32.07 -9.93 18.56
N ILE A 37 32.93 -8.95 18.77
CA ILE A 37 33.12 -7.81 17.87
C ILE A 37 34.58 -7.80 17.41
N TRP A 38 34.80 -7.94 16.11
CA TRP A 38 36.13 -7.99 15.50
C TRP A 38 36.34 -6.81 14.53
N PRO A 39 36.84 -5.67 15.01
CA PRO A 39 37.21 -4.58 14.11
C PRO A 39 38.39 -4.95 13.21
N VAL A 40 38.37 -4.47 11.98
CA VAL A 40 39.47 -4.63 11.02
C VAL A 40 39.99 -3.24 10.63
N HIS A 41 41.28 -3.01 10.84
CA HIS A 41 41.94 -1.77 10.46
C HIS A 41 43.41 -2.03 10.11
N PRO A 42 43.93 -1.47 8.99
CA PRO A 42 45.28 -1.78 8.51
C PRO A 42 46.39 -1.36 9.48
N THR A 43 46.19 -0.27 10.24
CA THR A 43 47.24 0.32 11.09
C THR A 43 46.92 0.49 12.57
N LYS A 44 45.65 0.43 13.00
CA LYS A 44 45.27 0.63 14.41
C LYS A 44 45.30 -0.69 15.15
N ASP A 45 45.79 -0.70 16.37
CA ASP A 45 45.79 -1.91 17.22
C ASP A 45 44.43 -2.14 17.90
N GLU A 46 43.64 -1.07 18.05
CA GLU A 46 42.30 -1.11 18.63
C GLU A 46 41.35 -0.14 17.92
N VAL A 47 40.05 -0.48 17.92
CA VAL A 47 38.94 0.39 17.49
C VAL A 47 37.87 0.36 18.57
N ALA A 48 37.54 1.53 19.13
CA ALA A 48 36.56 1.70 20.22
C ALA A 48 36.77 0.71 21.39
N GLY A 49 38.04 0.51 21.79
CA GLY A 49 38.42 -0.37 22.91
C GLY A 49 38.36 -1.87 22.62
N ARG A 50 38.21 -2.27 21.35
CA ARG A 50 38.29 -3.67 20.91
C ARG A 50 39.53 -3.88 20.06
N LYS A 51 40.23 -5.00 20.28
CA LYS A 51 41.40 -5.41 19.49
C LYS A 51 41.06 -5.44 18.01
N ALA A 52 41.84 -4.74 17.20
CA ALA A 52 41.69 -4.71 15.76
C ALA A 52 42.55 -5.78 15.07
N TYR A 53 42.02 -6.32 13.98
CA TYR A 53 42.69 -7.25 13.07
C TYR A 53 43.18 -6.50 11.82
N ARG A 54 44.21 -7.02 11.15
CA ARG A 54 44.80 -6.34 9.97
C ARG A 54 44.02 -6.61 8.69
N SER A 55 43.48 -7.82 8.57
CA SER A 55 42.75 -8.27 7.38
C SER A 55 41.67 -9.31 7.73
N VAL A 56 40.85 -9.66 6.74
CA VAL A 56 39.86 -10.75 6.86
C VAL A 56 40.51 -12.10 7.17
N ALA A 57 41.73 -12.33 6.66
CA ALA A 57 42.48 -13.56 6.89
C ALA A 57 42.88 -13.74 8.37
N ASP A 58 43.09 -12.63 9.08
CA ASP A 58 43.51 -12.64 10.49
C ASP A 58 42.35 -12.82 11.47
N LEU A 59 41.10 -12.82 10.99
CA LEU A 59 39.93 -12.98 11.84
C LEU A 59 39.90 -14.36 12.52
N PRO A 60 39.44 -14.44 13.79
CA PRO A 60 39.37 -15.70 14.55
C PRO A 60 38.57 -16.81 13.86
N GLY A 61 37.59 -16.43 13.04
CA GLY A 61 36.75 -17.33 12.26
C GLY A 61 35.97 -16.58 11.19
N ALA A 62 35.03 -17.28 10.54
CA ALA A 62 34.09 -16.67 9.62
C ALA A 62 33.05 -15.85 10.42
N PRO A 63 32.95 -14.52 10.21
CA PRO A 63 31.98 -13.72 10.95
C PRO A 63 30.55 -14.02 10.50
N ASP A 64 29.58 -13.89 11.41
CA ASP A 64 28.17 -14.04 11.06
C ASP A 64 27.64 -12.82 10.31
N ALA A 65 28.09 -11.63 10.69
CA ALA A 65 27.75 -10.39 10.02
C ALA A 65 28.96 -9.46 9.86
N ALA A 66 28.99 -8.70 8.78
CA ALA A 66 29.98 -7.66 8.55
C ALA A 66 29.33 -6.30 8.30
N PHE A 67 29.94 -5.23 8.81
CA PHE A 67 29.67 -3.86 8.40
C PHE A 67 30.85 -3.33 7.59
N VAL A 68 30.61 -2.96 6.33
CA VAL A 68 31.65 -2.51 5.39
C VAL A 68 31.49 -1.01 5.13
N GLY A 69 32.20 -0.20 5.93
CA GLY A 69 32.22 1.27 5.88
C GLY A 69 33.51 1.83 5.30
N VAL A 70 33.94 1.30 4.16
CA VAL A 70 35.12 1.77 3.39
C VAL A 70 34.68 2.37 2.05
N ASN A 71 35.61 2.83 1.22
CA ASN A 71 35.25 3.34 -0.12
C ASN A 71 34.71 2.23 -1.04
N ARG A 72 34.02 2.60 -2.11
CA ARG A 72 33.35 1.67 -3.03
C ARG A 72 34.25 0.60 -3.65
N HIS A 73 35.51 0.90 -3.97
CA HIS A 73 36.44 -0.06 -4.57
C HIS A 73 36.91 -1.08 -3.54
N LEU A 74 37.34 -0.61 -2.36
CA LEU A 74 37.76 -1.48 -1.28
C LEU A 74 36.57 -2.31 -0.73
N THR A 75 35.35 -1.81 -0.86
CA THR A 75 34.13 -2.57 -0.50
C THR A 75 34.06 -3.88 -1.30
N ILE A 76 34.33 -3.85 -2.61
CA ILE A 76 34.32 -5.04 -3.47
C ILE A 76 35.39 -6.05 -3.01
N GLU A 77 36.61 -5.58 -2.74
CA GLU A 77 37.72 -6.43 -2.26
C GLU A 77 37.40 -7.09 -0.90
N VAL A 78 36.87 -6.31 0.04
CA VAL A 78 36.48 -6.80 1.38
C VAL A 78 35.35 -7.82 1.28
N VAL A 79 34.32 -7.55 0.47
CA VAL A 79 33.19 -8.46 0.27
C VAL A 79 33.65 -9.77 -0.35
N LYS A 80 34.55 -9.74 -1.33
CA LYS A 80 35.17 -10.94 -1.90
C LYS A 80 35.87 -11.78 -0.83
N ALA A 81 36.72 -11.15 -0.03
CA ALA A 81 37.46 -11.84 1.03
C ALA A 81 36.53 -12.42 2.11
N LEU A 82 35.44 -11.73 2.45
CA LEU A 82 34.41 -12.22 3.37
C LEU A 82 33.66 -13.44 2.81
N ALA A 83 33.29 -13.40 1.53
CA ALA A 83 32.64 -14.52 0.84
C ALA A 83 33.53 -15.76 0.81
N GLU A 84 34.82 -15.60 0.43
CA GLU A 84 35.81 -16.68 0.45
C GLU A 84 36.06 -17.25 1.86
N ARG A 85 35.90 -16.43 2.90
CA ARG A 85 35.99 -16.86 4.32
C ARG A 85 34.72 -17.58 4.80
N GLY A 86 33.61 -17.53 4.06
CA GLY A 86 32.32 -18.11 4.45
C GLY A 86 31.55 -17.27 5.47
N ALA A 87 31.68 -15.95 5.40
CA ALA A 87 30.91 -15.04 6.26
C ALA A 87 29.40 -15.17 6.03
N GLY A 88 28.60 -14.86 7.06
CA GLY A 88 27.14 -15.01 7.01
C GLY A 88 26.41 -13.90 6.24
N GLY A 89 27.07 -12.77 5.99
CA GLY A 89 26.55 -11.67 5.18
C GLY A 89 27.22 -10.33 5.49
N ALA A 90 26.96 -9.31 4.67
CA ALA A 90 27.53 -7.97 4.85
C ALA A 90 26.53 -6.84 4.60
N VAL A 91 26.60 -5.80 5.42
CA VAL A 91 26.00 -4.48 5.19
C VAL A 91 27.02 -3.61 4.48
N CYS A 92 26.69 -3.12 3.28
CA CYS A 92 27.57 -2.28 2.47
C CYS A 92 27.14 -0.82 2.58
N PHE A 93 27.93 0.00 3.28
CA PHE A 93 27.60 1.40 3.56
C PHE A 93 28.00 2.35 2.43
N ALA A 94 29.02 2.00 1.64
CA ALA A 94 29.55 2.86 0.60
C ALA A 94 28.50 3.26 -0.44
N ALA A 95 28.51 4.55 -0.80
CA ALA A 95 27.81 5.09 -1.96
C ALA A 95 28.77 5.17 -3.18
N GLY A 96 28.26 5.68 -4.31
CA GLY A 96 28.94 5.74 -5.60
C GLY A 96 28.75 4.47 -6.45
N PHE A 97 27.57 3.86 -6.41
CA PHE A 97 27.23 2.71 -7.27
C PHE A 97 26.13 3.13 -8.27
N LEU A 98 25.13 2.28 -8.51
CA LEU A 98 24.07 2.52 -9.51
C LEU A 98 23.30 3.84 -9.30
N GLU A 99 23.19 4.34 -8.06
CA GLU A 99 22.55 5.62 -7.77
C GLU A 99 23.25 6.84 -8.37
N THR A 100 24.50 6.67 -8.84
CA THR A 100 25.30 7.72 -9.47
C THR A 100 25.32 7.65 -11.00
N GLU A 101 24.61 6.69 -11.61
CA GLU A 101 24.64 6.40 -13.06
C GLU A 101 24.45 7.64 -13.94
N ALA A 102 23.61 8.60 -13.52
CA ALA A 102 23.35 9.82 -14.28
C ALA A 102 24.59 10.74 -14.46
N TYR A 103 25.66 10.54 -13.69
CA TYR A 103 26.87 11.38 -13.71
C TYR A 103 28.18 10.61 -13.43
N ASP A 104 28.13 9.30 -13.26
CA ASP A 104 29.28 8.40 -13.13
C ASP A 104 29.04 7.09 -13.90
N GLU A 105 29.74 6.94 -15.02
CA GLU A 105 29.64 5.78 -15.92
C GLU A 105 30.12 4.47 -15.25
N ASP A 106 30.90 4.54 -14.16
CA ASP A 106 31.39 3.36 -13.45
C ASP A 106 30.36 2.74 -12.48
N GLY A 107 29.26 3.45 -12.16
CA GLY A 107 28.33 3.07 -11.10
C GLY A 107 27.71 1.68 -11.27
N GLU A 108 27.18 1.38 -12.46
CA GLU A 108 26.58 0.09 -12.82
C GLU A 108 27.63 -1.04 -12.79
N ARG A 109 28.79 -0.82 -13.42
CA ARG A 109 29.90 -1.77 -13.46
C ARG A 109 30.37 -2.17 -12.06
N LEU A 110 30.60 -1.18 -11.19
CA LEU A 110 31.06 -1.43 -9.83
C LEU A 110 30.01 -2.17 -9.00
N GLN A 111 28.72 -1.91 -9.24
CA GLN A 111 27.66 -2.66 -8.56
C GLN A 111 27.62 -4.12 -9.02
N ALA A 112 27.77 -4.37 -10.32
CA ALA A 112 27.86 -5.73 -10.86
C ALA A 112 29.08 -6.48 -10.29
N GLU A 113 30.24 -5.82 -10.20
CA GLU A 113 31.44 -6.38 -9.56
C GLU A 113 31.22 -6.69 -8.08
N LEU A 114 30.52 -5.83 -7.35
CA LEU A 114 30.17 -6.05 -5.94
C LEU A 114 29.28 -7.29 -5.78
N VAL A 115 28.25 -7.44 -6.61
CA VAL A 115 27.35 -8.61 -6.59
C VAL A 115 28.12 -9.89 -6.95
N ALA A 116 29.00 -9.84 -7.95
CA ALA A 116 29.85 -10.95 -8.33
C ALA A 116 30.83 -11.34 -7.21
N ALA A 117 31.42 -10.36 -6.52
CA ALA A 117 32.30 -10.58 -5.39
C ALA A 117 31.59 -11.22 -4.19
N ALA A 118 30.32 -10.88 -3.97
CA ALA A 118 29.50 -11.47 -2.91
C ALA A 118 29.13 -12.93 -3.18
N GLY A 119 28.87 -13.30 -4.43
CA GLY A 119 28.44 -14.65 -4.79
C GLY A 119 27.16 -15.05 -4.06
N GLU A 120 27.18 -16.18 -3.34
CA GLU A 120 26.04 -16.65 -2.53
C GLU A 120 25.94 -15.97 -1.16
N MET A 121 27.00 -15.28 -0.70
CA MET A 121 26.97 -14.55 0.56
C MET A 121 26.02 -13.36 0.43
N PRO A 122 25.02 -13.20 1.32
CA PRO A 122 24.06 -12.13 1.19
C PRO A 122 24.68 -10.77 1.53
N ILE A 123 24.40 -9.77 0.68
CA ILE A 123 24.71 -8.37 0.95
C ILE A 123 23.46 -7.50 1.01
N ILE A 124 23.47 -6.51 1.92
CA ILE A 124 22.47 -5.45 2.05
C ILE A 124 23.09 -4.14 1.56
N GLY A 125 22.34 -3.37 0.78
CA GLY A 125 22.83 -2.19 0.09
C GLY A 125 23.31 -2.49 -1.34
N PRO A 126 24.37 -1.81 -1.83
CA PRO A 126 25.16 -0.78 -1.16
C PRO A 126 24.36 0.51 -0.92
N ASN A 127 25.02 1.59 -0.51
CA ASN A 127 24.37 2.87 -0.19
C ASN A 127 23.22 2.71 0.83
N CYS A 128 23.46 1.90 1.87
CA CYS A 128 22.52 1.70 2.95
C CYS A 128 23.16 2.09 4.29
N TYR A 129 22.34 2.54 5.24
CA TYR A 129 22.84 2.87 6.58
C TYR A 129 23.12 1.61 7.42
N GLY A 130 22.43 0.52 7.14
CA GLY A 130 22.59 -0.77 7.79
C GLY A 130 21.40 -1.25 8.58
N LEU A 131 21.69 -1.98 9.67
CA LEU A 131 20.75 -2.78 10.44
C LEU A 131 20.92 -2.51 11.94
N ILE A 132 19.80 -2.31 12.62
CA ILE A 132 19.69 -2.32 14.07
C ILE A 132 18.85 -3.52 14.49
N ASN A 133 19.45 -4.44 15.25
CA ASN A 133 18.74 -5.51 15.95
C ASN A 133 18.64 -5.15 17.45
N TYR A 134 17.51 -4.58 17.86
CA TYR A 134 17.23 -4.22 19.26
C TYR A 134 16.92 -5.44 20.13
N ALA A 135 16.65 -6.60 19.53
CA ALA A 135 16.34 -7.82 20.24
C ALA A 135 17.62 -8.46 20.82
N ASP A 136 18.69 -8.56 20.02
CA ASP A 136 19.96 -9.17 20.40
C ASP A 136 21.05 -8.14 20.75
N GLY A 137 20.82 -6.88 20.38
CA GLY A 137 21.76 -5.77 20.57
C GLY A 137 22.86 -5.68 19.51
N ALA A 138 22.76 -6.44 18.43
CA ALA A 138 23.70 -6.39 17.30
C ALA A 138 23.37 -5.19 16.39
N LEU A 139 24.20 -4.14 16.43
CA LEU A 139 23.96 -2.90 15.69
C LEU A 139 25.02 -2.73 14.62
N LEU A 140 24.70 -3.08 13.37
CA LEU A 140 25.48 -2.77 12.17
C LEU A 140 25.09 -1.37 11.67
N TRP A 141 25.28 -0.37 12.54
CA TRP A 141 24.75 0.98 12.38
C TRP A 141 25.84 2.04 12.66
N PRO A 142 26.20 2.90 11.69
CA PRO A 142 27.38 3.76 11.77
C PRO A 142 27.19 5.10 12.49
N ASP A 143 26.12 5.27 13.26
CA ASP A 143 25.80 6.53 13.96
C ASP A 143 24.97 6.32 15.23
N GLN A 144 24.46 7.38 15.84
CA GLN A 144 23.57 7.34 16.98
C GLN A 144 22.14 6.91 16.56
N HIS A 145 21.36 6.47 17.56
CA HIS A 145 19.95 6.15 17.42
C HIS A 145 19.22 6.43 18.74
N GLY A 146 17.90 6.60 18.67
CA GLY A 146 17.04 6.85 19.84
C GLY A 146 16.38 5.60 20.44
N GLY A 147 16.40 4.46 19.74
CA GLY A 147 15.70 3.25 20.19
C GLY A 147 16.32 2.56 21.41
N ILE A 148 15.52 1.70 22.04
CA ILE A 148 15.80 1.00 23.30
C ILE A 148 15.83 -0.51 23.03
N ARG A 149 16.73 -1.24 23.72
CA ARG A 149 16.76 -2.71 23.66
C ARG A 149 15.41 -3.30 24.07
N LEU A 150 14.97 -4.35 23.39
CA LEU A 150 13.85 -5.12 23.89
C LEU A 150 14.20 -5.73 25.26
N ALA A 151 13.26 -5.67 26.18
CA ALA A 151 13.34 -6.41 27.44
C ALA A 151 13.38 -7.93 27.17
N GLU A 152 13.82 -8.70 28.15
CA GLU A 152 13.79 -10.16 28.06
C GLU A 152 12.35 -10.66 27.82
N GLY A 153 12.17 -11.52 26.81
CA GLY A 153 10.84 -11.96 26.35
C GLY A 153 10.00 -10.89 25.64
N GLY A 154 10.53 -9.67 25.50
CA GLY A 154 9.90 -8.56 24.81
C GLY A 154 9.76 -8.80 23.31
N LYS A 155 8.75 -8.15 22.73
CA LYS A 155 8.47 -8.18 21.29
C LYS A 155 8.41 -6.76 20.74
N GLY A 156 8.53 -6.62 19.44
CA GLY A 156 8.40 -5.34 18.76
C GLY A 156 8.12 -5.53 17.29
N VAL A 157 8.03 -4.41 16.56
CA VAL A 157 7.83 -4.42 15.12
C VAL A 157 9.17 -4.50 14.39
N ALA A 158 9.16 -4.95 13.14
CA ALA A 158 10.32 -4.83 12.26
C ALA A 158 10.03 -3.79 11.17
N ILE A 159 10.95 -2.86 10.94
CA ILE A 159 10.83 -1.78 9.96
C ILE A 159 11.93 -1.92 8.91
N ILE A 160 11.55 -1.88 7.63
CA ILE A 160 12.48 -1.82 6.50
C ILE A 160 12.17 -0.58 5.67
N THR A 161 13.20 0.16 5.29
CA THR A 161 13.07 1.39 4.50
C THR A 161 14.14 1.49 3.42
N GLN A 162 13.76 2.00 2.25
CA GLN A 162 14.73 2.35 1.20
C GLN A 162 15.48 3.66 1.50
N SER A 163 14.90 4.55 2.31
CA SER A 163 15.52 5.80 2.73
C SER A 163 16.21 5.67 4.10
N SER A 164 17.53 5.87 4.10
CA SER A 164 18.37 5.92 5.30
C SER A 164 17.96 7.03 6.27
N ASN A 165 17.65 8.23 5.76
CA ASN A 165 17.31 9.36 6.62
C ASN A 165 15.95 9.20 7.31
N ILE A 166 14.97 8.62 6.62
CA ILE A 166 13.68 8.24 7.24
C ILE A 166 13.91 7.22 8.35
N ALA A 167 14.77 6.24 8.11
CA ALA A 167 15.16 5.23 9.10
C ALA A 167 15.75 5.87 10.37
N ILE A 168 16.73 6.76 10.21
CA ILE A 168 17.36 7.50 11.32
C ILE A 168 16.29 8.25 12.12
N ASN A 169 15.41 9.00 11.46
CA ASN A 169 14.34 9.74 12.12
C ASN A 169 13.34 8.83 12.85
N MET A 170 13.01 7.68 12.28
CA MET A 170 12.16 6.68 12.94
C MET A 170 12.82 6.11 14.20
N THR A 171 14.15 5.95 14.25
CA THR A 171 14.83 5.55 15.50
C THR A 171 14.73 6.61 16.60
N MET A 172 14.48 7.88 16.25
CA MET A 172 14.39 9.01 17.17
C MET A 172 12.96 9.34 17.60
N GLN A 173 12.00 8.49 17.23
CA GLN A 173 10.60 8.65 17.63
C GLN A 173 10.46 8.71 19.16
N LYS A 174 9.51 9.52 19.64
CA LYS A 174 9.05 9.58 21.05
C LYS A 174 7.60 9.14 21.21
N ARG A 175 7.14 8.30 20.30
CA ARG A 175 5.76 7.78 20.20
C ARG A 175 5.61 6.44 20.91
N GLY A 176 6.67 5.91 21.51
CA GLY A 176 6.68 4.67 22.28
C GLY A 176 6.52 3.38 21.48
N LEU A 177 6.81 3.37 20.17
CA LEU A 177 6.74 2.16 19.35
C LEU A 177 7.90 1.20 19.69
N PRO A 178 7.64 -0.03 20.17
CA PRO A 178 8.70 -1.01 20.36
C PRO A 178 9.17 -1.55 19.00
N ILE A 179 10.46 -1.40 18.72
CA ILE A 179 11.08 -1.88 17.48
C ILE A 179 12.00 -3.04 17.84
N ALA A 180 11.80 -4.20 17.20
CA ALA A 180 12.70 -5.35 17.30
C ALA A 180 13.86 -5.22 16.30
N PHE A 181 13.54 -4.80 15.08
CA PHE A 181 14.52 -4.65 14.00
C PHE A 181 14.22 -3.40 13.18
N LEU A 182 15.27 -2.68 12.77
CA LEU A 182 15.18 -1.62 11.79
C LEU A 182 16.30 -1.77 10.78
N MET A 183 15.97 -1.79 9.49
CA MET A 183 16.93 -2.01 8.42
C MET A 183 16.72 -1.05 7.25
N THR A 184 17.81 -0.70 6.60
CA THR A 184 17.80 0.11 5.37
C THR A 184 18.22 -0.74 4.18
N ALA A 185 17.50 -0.61 3.07
CA ALA A 185 17.68 -1.45 1.90
C ALA A 185 18.77 -0.93 0.94
N GLY A 186 18.95 0.40 0.88
CA GLY A 186 19.84 1.06 -0.07
C GLY A 186 19.47 0.71 -1.51
N ASN A 187 20.49 0.50 -2.34
CA ASN A 187 20.30 0.19 -3.78
C ASN A 187 19.72 -1.21 -4.03
N GLN A 188 19.71 -2.10 -3.04
CA GLN A 188 19.20 -3.48 -3.19
C GLN A 188 19.87 -4.26 -4.32
N ALA A 189 21.19 -4.12 -4.46
CA ALA A 189 21.95 -4.70 -5.57
C ALA A 189 21.85 -6.23 -5.66
N GLN A 190 21.68 -6.90 -4.51
CA GLN A 190 21.55 -8.36 -4.45
C GLN A 190 20.33 -8.79 -3.62
N THR A 191 20.18 -8.22 -2.41
CA THR A 191 19.06 -8.56 -1.52
C THR A 191 18.00 -7.47 -1.59
N GLY A 192 16.85 -7.82 -2.15
CA GLY A 192 15.70 -6.94 -2.23
C GLY A 192 14.91 -6.82 -0.92
N LEU A 193 14.07 -5.79 -0.84
CA LEU A 193 13.23 -5.48 0.31
C LEU A 193 12.32 -6.64 0.71
N SER A 194 11.73 -7.35 -0.26
CA SER A 194 10.87 -8.51 0.01
C SER A 194 11.63 -9.65 0.72
N GLU A 195 12.87 -9.94 0.32
CA GLU A 195 13.69 -11.00 0.92
C GLU A 195 14.19 -10.61 2.33
N MET A 196 14.52 -9.34 2.51
CA MET A 196 14.82 -8.76 3.82
C MET A 196 13.64 -8.94 4.79
N ALA A 197 12.42 -8.65 4.32
CA ALA A 197 11.20 -8.80 5.10
C ALA A 197 10.90 -10.26 5.44
N LEU A 198 11.08 -11.18 4.48
CA LEU A 198 10.96 -12.63 4.68
C LEU A 198 11.94 -13.14 5.75
N GLY A 199 13.17 -12.62 5.80
CA GLY A 199 14.13 -12.98 6.84
C GLY A 199 13.74 -12.49 8.24
N LEU A 200 13.14 -11.30 8.35
CA LEU A 200 12.74 -10.71 9.64
C LEU A 200 11.44 -11.28 10.17
N ILE A 201 10.47 -11.59 9.30
CA ILE A 201 9.13 -12.01 9.72
C ILE A 201 9.11 -13.36 10.44
N GLU A 202 10.11 -14.21 10.20
CA GLU A 202 10.23 -15.51 10.86
C GLU A 202 10.54 -15.38 12.37
N ASP A 203 11.09 -14.26 12.83
CA ASP A 203 11.45 -14.08 14.24
C ASP A 203 10.21 -13.91 15.12
N GLU A 204 10.04 -14.77 16.13
CA GLU A 204 8.88 -14.74 17.05
C GLU A 204 8.76 -13.45 17.87
N ARG A 205 9.85 -12.66 17.96
CA ARG A 205 9.88 -11.35 18.61
C ARG A 205 9.33 -10.25 17.71
N VAL A 206 9.16 -10.51 16.41
CA VAL A 206 8.49 -9.61 15.46
C VAL A 206 6.98 -9.83 15.50
N THR A 207 6.22 -8.78 15.81
CA THR A 207 4.75 -8.81 15.83
C THR A 207 4.12 -8.34 14.52
N SER A 208 4.77 -7.42 13.82
CA SER A 208 4.29 -6.81 12.58
C SER A 208 5.46 -6.24 11.78
N LEU A 209 5.24 -6.06 10.48
CA LEU A 209 6.21 -5.44 9.57
C LEU A 209 5.74 -4.06 9.12
N GLY A 210 6.66 -3.11 9.09
CA GLY A 210 6.52 -1.82 8.44
C GLY A 210 7.46 -1.72 7.25
N LEU A 211 6.93 -1.42 6.06
CA LEU A 211 7.70 -1.27 4.84
C LEU A 211 7.56 0.17 4.31
N HIS A 212 8.64 0.93 4.27
CA HIS A 212 8.70 2.18 3.50
C HIS A 212 9.24 1.88 2.11
N ILE A 213 8.38 2.04 1.11
CA ILE A 213 8.58 1.55 -0.26
C ILE A 213 8.66 2.75 -1.22
N GLU A 214 9.81 2.92 -1.83
CA GLU A 214 10.06 3.77 -3.00
C GLU A 214 9.76 2.98 -4.28
N ALA A 215 10.27 1.74 -4.38
CA ALA A 215 10.02 0.82 -5.48
C ALA A 215 9.99 -0.63 -4.98
N PHE A 216 9.24 -1.50 -5.67
CA PHE A 216 9.22 -2.93 -5.35
C PHE A 216 10.43 -3.62 -5.98
N ASP A 217 11.05 -4.55 -5.27
CA ASP A 217 12.13 -5.38 -5.81
C ASP A 217 11.63 -6.57 -6.62
N SER A 218 10.51 -7.14 -6.19
CA SER A 218 9.96 -8.34 -6.80
C SER A 218 8.48 -8.49 -6.49
N VAL A 219 7.64 -8.56 -7.52
CA VAL A 219 6.21 -8.87 -7.38
C VAL A 219 6.04 -10.22 -6.68
N ALA A 220 6.66 -11.28 -7.21
CA ALA A 220 6.62 -12.62 -6.62
C ALA A 220 7.21 -12.67 -5.20
N GLY A 221 8.22 -11.85 -4.91
CA GLY A 221 8.79 -11.72 -3.56
C GLY A 221 7.78 -11.18 -2.55
N PHE A 222 7.06 -10.12 -2.91
CA PHE A 222 6.00 -9.54 -2.09
C PHE A 222 4.79 -10.47 -1.93
N GLU A 223 4.44 -11.24 -2.95
CA GLU A 223 3.40 -12.26 -2.85
C GLU A 223 3.75 -13.36 -1.84
N ARG A 224 4.98 -13.89 -1.90
CA ARG A 224 5.49 -14.84 -0.90
C ARG A 224 5.49 -14.23 0.50
N LEU A 225 5.93 -12.97 0.63
CA LEU A 225 5.93 -12.25 1.89
C LEU A 225 4.53 -12.11 2.48
N ALA A 226 3.55 -11.69 1.68
CA ALA A 226 2.16 -11.53 2.10
C ALA A 226 1.53 -12.87 2.52
N ALA A 227 1.77 -13.94 1.75
CA ALA A 227 1.34 -15.29 2.09
C ALA A 227 1.90 -15.71 3.46
N ARG A 228 3.22 -15.57 3.64
CA ARG A 228 3.92 -15.97 4.86
C ARG A 228 3.50 -15.13 6.07
N ALA A 229 3.29 -13.84 5.88
CA ALA A 229 2.78 -12.93 6.89
C ALA A 229 1.41 -13.35 7.40
N ARG A 230 0.50 -13.73 6.49
CA ARG A 230 -0.82 -14.23 6.84
C ARG A 230 -0.76 -15.56 7.59
N GLU A 231 0.09 -16.50 7.17
CA GLU A 231 0.32 -17.78 7.87
C GLU A 231 0.81 -17.57 9.31
N LEU A 232 1.78 -16.67 9.49
CA LEU A 232 2.36 -16.34 10.79
C LEU A 232 1.48 -15.39 11.61
N LYS A 233 0.39 -14.88 11.04
CA LYS A 233 -0.49 -13.85 11.61
C LYS A 233 0.26 -12.56 12.01
N LYS A 234 1.26 -12.17 11.21
CA LYS A 234 2.08 -10.97 11.41
C LYS A 234 1.74 -9.94 10.33
N PRO A 235 0.91 -8.93 10.64
CA PRO A 235 0.42 -7.98 9.65
C PRO A 235 1.52 -7.06 9.09
N ILE A 236 1.29 -6.55 7.89
CA ILE A 236 2.21 -5.65 7.19
C ILE A 236 1.53 -4.30 6.93
N ILE A 237 2.22 -3.22 7.27
CA ILE A 237 1.90 -1.84 6.86
C ILE A 237 2.91 -1.38 5.82
N ALA A 238 2.42 -0.79 4.74
CA ALA A 238 3.25 -0.15 3.72
C ALA A 238 3.04 1.37 3.70
N MET A 239 4.14 2.11 3.58
CA MET A 239 4.14 3.53 3.23
C MET A 239 4.81 3.65 1.85
N LYS A 240 3.99 3.65 0.79
CA LYS A 240 4.46 3.77 -0.60
C LYS A 240 4.58 5.25 -0.98
N VAL A 241 5.79 5.70 -1.26
CA VAL A 241 6.09 7.06 -1.74
C VAL A 241 6.12 7.10 -3.27
N GLY A 242 6.22 8.30 -3.87
CA GLY A 242 6.16 8.47 -5.33
C GLY A 242 4.75 8.69 -5.90
N ARG A 243 3.80 9.13 -5.07
CA ARG A 243 2.40 9.39 -5.48
C ARG A 243 2.25 10.51 -6.50
N SER A 244 3.00 11.60 -6.32
CA SER A 244 2.98 12.73 -7.23
C SER A 244 3.97 12.50 -8.37
N GLU A 245 3.68 13.07 -9.54
CA GLU A 245 4.60 13.03 -10.66
C GLU A 245 6.00 13.56 -10.27
N GLN A 246 6.03 14.64 -9.49
CA GLN A 246 7.26 15.20 -8.94
C GLN A 246 8.03 14.19 -8.06
N ALA A 247 7.35 13.47 -7.17
CA ALA A 247 7.99 12.48 -6.31
C ALA A 247 8.45 11.25 -7.11
N ARG A 248 7.70 10.86 -8.15
CA ARG A 248 8.07 9.77 -9.06
C ARG A 248 9.34 10.10 -9.83
N GLN A 249 9.41 11.29 -10.43
CA GLN A 249 10.60 11.77 -11.14
C GLN A 249 11.83 11.85 -10.21
N ALA A 250 11.65 12.31 -8.97
CA ALA A 250 12.71 12.35 -7.97
C ALA A 250 13.16 10.95 -7.52
N THR A 251 12.27 9.96 -7.49
CA THR A 251 12.60 8.58 -7.09
C THR A 251 13.37 7.86 -8.20
N VAL A 252 12.94 8.03 -9.46
CA VAL A 252 13.62 7.46 -10.64
C VAL A 252 15.05 7.99 -10.75
N SER A 253 15.25 9.30 -10.56
CA SER A 253 16.61 9.89 -10.61
C SER A 253 17.51 9.53 -9.43
N HIS A 254 16.94 9.08 -8.31
CA HIS A 254 17.68 8.80 -7.08
C HIS A 254 17.99 7.30 -6.86
N THR A 255 17.26 6.38 -7.50
CA THR A 255 17.43 4.93 -7.28
C THR A 255 17.56 4.10 -8.56
N ALA A 256 17.47 4.72 -9.75
CA ALA A 256 17.56 4.06 -11.05
C ALA A 256 16.58 2.86 -11.22
N SER A 257 15.50 2.82 -10.45
CA SER A 257 14.50 1.75 -10.50
C SER A 257 13.23 2.19 -11.22
N LEU A 258 12.68 1.29 -12.03
CA LEU A 258 11.37 1.47 -12.66
C LEU A 258 10.28 1.44 -11.58
N ALA A 259 9.63 2.58 -11.34
CA ALA A 259 8.48 2.68 -10.48
C ALA A 259 7.20 2.46 -11.31
N GLY A 260 6.43 1.41 -11.00
CA GLY A 260 5.07 1.24 -11.51
C GLY A 260 4.14 2.39 -11.10
N SER A 261 2.98 2.51 -11.73
CA SER A 261 2.06 3.60 -11.42
C SER A 261 1.58 3.55 -9.96
N ASP A 262 1.23 4.70 -9.37
CA ASP A 262 0.74 4.76 -7.98
C ASP A 262 -0.57 3.97 -7.81
N ALA A 263 -1.42 4.02 -8.83
CA ALA A 263 -2.68 3.28 -8.87
C ALA A 263 -2.45 1.76 -8.91
N ALA A 264 -1.53 1.28 -9.76
CA ALA A 264 -1.15 -0.13 -9.80
C ALA A 264 -0.47 -0.56 -8.48
N SER A 265 0.44 0.25 -7.94
CA SER A 265 1.07 -0.02 -6.63
C SER A 265 0.03 -0.15 -5.50
N GLY A 266 -1.00 0.72 -5.50
CA GLY A 266 -2.11 0.64 -4.55
C GLY A 266 -2.96 -0.62 -4.73
N ALA A 267 -3.29 -0.97 -5.98
CA ALA A 267 -4.00 -2.19 -6.31
C ALA A 267 -3.23 -3.45 -5.89
N PHE A 268 -1.91 -3.46 -6.09
CA PHE A 268 -1.03 -4.55 -5.69
C PHE A 268 -1.04 -4.76 -4.18
N LEU A 269 -0.76 -3.71 -3.40
CA LEU A 269 -0.76 -3.78 -1.94
C LEU A 269 -2.14 -4.21 -1.40
N LYS A 270 -3.23 -3.69 -1.99
CA LYS A 270 -4.59 -4.09 -1.65
C LYS A 270 -4.82 -5.58 -1.89
N ARG A 271 -4.42 -6.09 -3.06
CA ARG A 271 -4.51 -7.52 -3.42
C ARG A 271 -3.75 -8.41 -2.44
N LEU A 272 -2.60 -7.95 -1.94
CA LEU A 272 -1.79 -8.66 -0.95
C LEU A 272 -2.33 -8.58 0.48
N GLY A 273 -3.40 -7.81 0.73
CA GLY A 273 -3.89 -7.55 2.09
C GLY A 273 -2.89 -6.75 2.94
N ILE A 274 -2.05 -5.94 2.30
CA ILE A 274 -1.10 -5.03 2.96
C ILE A 274 -1.76 -3.65 3.04
N ALA A 275 -1.97 -3.14 4.25
CA ALA A 275 -2.55 -1.81 4.40
C ALA A 275 -1.54 -0.73 4.01
N ARG A 276 -2.02 0.26 3.26
CA ARG A 276 -1.25 1.45 2.90
C ARG A 276 -1.60 2.61 3.81
N VAL A 277 -0.59 3.36 4.23
CA VAL A 277 -0.71 4.65 4.93
C VAL A 277 0.14 5.71 4.23
N ASP A 278 -0.22 6.98 4.41
CA ASP A 278 0.34 8.08 3.61
C ASP A 278 1.23 9.05 4.40
N SER A 279 1.44 8.82 5.71
CA SER A 279 2.29 9.67 6.55
C SER A 279 3.14 8.86 7.52
N ILE A 280 4.33 9.38 7.87
CA ILE A 280 5.22 8.77 8.86
C ILE A 280 4.54 8.64 10.23
N PRO A 281 3.79 9.64 10.74
CA PRO A 281 3.00 9.47 11.96
C PRO A 281 2.01 8.30 11.86
N ALA A 282 1.16 8.27 10.83
CA ALA A 282 0.18 7.19 10.66
C ALA A 282 0.84 5.81 10.53
N PHE A 283 2.01 5.72 9.89
CA PHE A 283 2.82 4.50 9.82
C PHE A 283 3.26 4.00 11.19
N ILE A 284 3.76 4.88 12.05
CA ILE A 284 4.16 4.52 13.41
C ILE A 284 2.93 4.14 14.25
N GLU A 285 1.85 4.90 14.17
CA GLU A 285 0.62 4.64 14.94
C GLU A 285 -0.07 3.32 14.52
N ALA A 286 -0.10 3.01 13.21
CA ALA A 286 -0.63 1.74 12.70
C ALA A 286 0.21 0.54 13.18
N LEU A 287 1.54 0.67 13.17
CA LEU A 287 2.44 -0.36 13.70
C LEU A 287 2.24 -0.58 15.20
N LYS A 288 2.04 0.50 15.99
CA LYS A 288 1.73 0.40 17.43
C LYS A 288 0.41 -0.31 17.68
N LEU A 289 -0.63 0.02 16.92
CA LEU A 289 -1.92 -0.65 17.04
C LEU A 289 -1.77 -2.14 16.77
N LEU A 290 -1.21 -2.51 15.61
CA LEU A 290 -1.01 -3.91 15.22
C LEU A 290 -0.09 -4.69 16.16
N HIS A 291 0.89 -4.03 16.78
CA HIS A 291 1.78 -4.66 17.77
C HIS A 291 1.00 -5.19 18.97
N ILE A 292 -0.05 -4.48 19.40
CA ILE A 292 -0.86 -4.84 20.58
C ILE A 292 -2.09 -5.66 20.21
N THR A 293 -2.83 -5.25 19.17
CA THR A 293 -4.15 -5.82 18.85
C THR A 293 -4.09 -6.89 17.76
N GLY A 294 -3.04 -6.89 16.93
CA GLY A 294 -3.11 -7.49 15.60
C GLY A 294 -4.15 -6.79 14.72
N PRO A 295 -4.56 -7.41 13.59
CA PRO A 295 -5.63 -6.88 12.75
C PRO A 295 -6.95 -6.73 13.51
N LEU A 296 -7.71 -5.67 13.23
CA LEU A 296 -9.03 -5.48 13.83
C LEU A 296 -10.09 -6.31 13.09
N PRO A 297 -11.13 -6.81 13.78
CA PRO A 297 -12.18 -7.60 13.14
C PRO A 297 -13.05 -6.79 12.16
N GLY A 298 -13.13 -5.46 12.34
CA GLY A 298 -13.94 -4.59 11.50
C GLY A 298 -13.66 -3.12 11.73
N TYR A 299 -14.58 -2.29 11.22
CA TYR A 299 -14.44 -0.83 11.11
C TYR A 299 -15.26 -0.05 12.16
N ARG A 300 -15.94 -0.72 13.09
CA ARG A 300 -16.85 -0.10 14.06
C ARG A 300 -16.07 0.36 15.28
N LEU A 301 -16.00 1.68 15.47
CA LEU A 301 -15.28 2.28 16.59
C LEU A 301 -16.24 2.78 17.67
N SER A 302 -15.77 2.84 18.91
CA SER A 302 -16.35 3.72 19.93
C SER A 302 -15.31 4.70 20.44
N SER A 303 -15.76 5.87 20.87
CA SER A 303 -14.89 6.78 21.62
C SER A 303 -15.59 7.40 22.80
N MET A 304 -14.79 7.72 23.82
CA MET A 304 -15.20 8.40 25.05
C MET A 304 -14.28 9.59 25.31
N SER A 305 -14.85 10.75 25.65
CA SER A 305 -14.15 11.95 26.10
C SER A 305 -14.99 12.69 27.15
N CYS A 306 -14.37 13.53 27.99
CA CYS A 306 -15.11 14.38 28.93
C CYS A 306 -15.54 15.73 28.32
N SER A 307 -15.39 15.88 27.01
CA SER A 307 -15.56 17.11 26.24
C SER A 307 -16.31 16.84 24.94
N GLY A 308 -17.45 17.52 24.74
CA GLY A 308 -18.19 17.52 23.48
C GLY A 308 -17.38 18.05 22.29
N GLY A 309 -16.38 18.91 22.53
CA GLY A 309 -15.45 19.36 21.48
C GLY A 309 -14.59 18.22 20.95
N GLU A 310 -13.97 17.43 21.83
CA GLU A 310 -13.18 16.25 21.45
C GLU A 310 -14.05 15.17 20.81
N ALA A 311 -15.27 14.97 21.33
CA ALA A 311 -16.23 14.04 20.73
C ALA A 311 -16.59 14.44 19.29
N SER A 312 -16.71 15.75 19.01
CA SER A 312 -16.96 16.27 17.67
C SER A 312 -15.75 16.09 16.75
N VAL A 313 -14.54 16.39 17.22
CA VAL A 313 -13.29 16.17 16.45
C VAL A 313 -13.09 14.69 16.13
N MET A 314 -13.42 13.78 17.05
CA MET A 314 -13.40 12.34 16.80
C MET A 314 -14.37 11.98 15.66
N ALA A 315 -15.62 12.47 15.72
CA ALA A 315 -16.62 12.21 14.69
C ALA A 315 -16.18 12.74 13.31
N ASP A 316 -15.74 14.00 13.25
CA ASP A 316 -15.27 14.63 12.00
C ASP A 316 -14.03 13.92 11.43
N SER A 317 -13.17 13.39 12.28
CA SER A 317 -11.96 12.66 11.85
C SER A 317 -12.27 11.29 11.23
N ALA A 318 -13.45 10.72 11.45
CA ALA A 318 -13.90 9.51 10.76
C ALA A 318 -14.51 9.81 9.38
N GLU A 319 -14.85 11.07 9.08
CA GLU A 319 -15.46 11.44 7.81
C GLU A 319 -14.50 11.14 6.63
N GLY A 320 -15.04 10.57 5.55
CA GLY A 320 -14.25 10.15 4.39
C GLY A 320 -13.41 8.88 4.60
N ARG A 321 -13.55 8.20 5.75
CA ARG A 321 -12.90 6.91 6.07
C ARG A 321 -13.94 5.79 6.18
N TRP A 322 -13.46 4.55 6.15
CA TRP A 322 -14.29 3.34 6.33
C TRP A 322 -14.58 3.07 7.81
N VAL A 323 -13.64 3.44 8.68
CA VAL A 323 -13.89 3.44 10.12
C VAL A 323 -14.96 4.46 10.47
N HIS A 324 -15.87 4.07 11.36
CA HIS A 324 -17.00 4.92 11.71
C HIS A 324 -17.50 4.64 13.12
N PHE A 325 -18.23 5.60 13.69
CA PHE A 325 -18.89 5.50 14.97
C PHE A 325 -20.37 5.14 14.75
N PRO A 326 -20.78 3.85 14.84
CA PRO A 326 -22.15 3.48 14.56
C PRO A 326 -23.09 4.05 15.62
N THR A 327 -24.33 4.36 15.19
CA THR A 327 -25.39 4.79 16.10
C THR A 327 -25.70 3.68 17.12
N LEU A 328 -25.79 4.06 18.39
CA LEU A 328 -26.13 3.15 19.47
C LEU A 328 -27.57 2.65 19.33
N SER A 329 -27.79 1.35 19.54
CA SER A 329 -29.14 0.78 19.63
C SER A 329 -29.91 1.41 20.80
N ALA A 330 -31.25 1.34 20.77
CA ALA A 330 -32.08 1.90 21.83
C ALA A 330 -31.76 1.29 23.20
N GLU A 331 -31.54 -0.03 23.24
CA GLU A 331 -31.17 -0.77 24.45
C GLU A 331 -29.78 -0.35 24.97
N HIS A 332 -28.78 -0.31 24.10
CA HIS A 332 -27.42 0.06 24.49
C HIS A 332 -27.34 1.52 24.96
N ARG A 333 -28.02 2.43 24.25
CA ARG A 333 -28.18 3.83 24.66
C ARG A 333 -28.84 3.95 26.02
N ALA A 334 -29.90 3.19 26.30
CA ALA A 334 -30.58 3.20 27.59
C ALA A 334 -29.68 2.67 28.71
N HIS A 335 -28.90 1.62 28.43
CA HIS A 335 -27.92 1.08 29.37
C HIS A 335 -26.86 2.12 29.74
N VAL A 336 -26.23 2.78 28.76
CA VAL A 336 -25.25 3.85 29.00
C VAL A 336 -25.90 5.05 29.71
N LYS A 337 -27.12 5.43 29.32
CA LYS A 337 -27.85 6.53 29.98
C LYS A 337 -28.10 6.25 31.46
N SER A 338 -28.29 4.99 31.85
CA SER A 338 -28.55 4.62 33.25
C SER A 338 -27.35 4.85 34.19
N THR A 339 -26.13 4.99 33.65
CA THR A 339 -24.92 5.25 34.44
C THR A 339 -24.58 6.75 34.51
N LEU A 340 -25.29 7.57 33.74
CA LEU A 340 -25.05 9.01 33.60
C LEU A 340 -26.26 9.82 34.09
N GLY A 341 -26.02 11.09 34.44
CA GLY A 341 -27.09 12.00 34.84
C GLY A 341 -28.07 12.32 33.69
N PRO A 342 -29.29 12.82 34.00
CA PRO A 342 -30.28 13.15 32.98
C PRO A 342 -29.80 14.21 31.97
N LEU A 343 -28.84 15.04 32.37
CA LEU A 343 -28.28 16.16 31.60
C LEU A 343 -27.26 15.75 30.51
N VAL A 344 -26.83 14.49 30.46
CA VAL A 344 -25.79 14.04 29.51
C VAL A 344 -26.43 13.39 28.29
N ALA A 345 -26.14 13.90 27.09
CA ALA A 345 -26.57 13.27 25.84
C ALA A 345 -25.71 12.03 25.56
N VAL A 346 -26.34 10.89 25.34
CA VAL A 346 -25.63 9.63 25.05
C VAL A 346 -25.55 9.46 23.54
N ALA A 347 -24.35 9.35 22.99
CA ALA A 347 -24.09 9.12 21.57
C ALA A 347 -22.78 8.34 21.39
N ASN A 348 -22.43 8.06 20.14
CA ASN A 348 -21.11 7.57 19.76
C ASN A 348 -20.58 8.49 18.66
N PRO A 349 -19.49 9.23 18.87
CA PRO A 349 -18.69 9.39 20.09
C PRO A 349 -19.45 9.79 21.37
N LEU A 350 -18.99 9.34 22.54
CA LEU A 350 -19.60 9.63 23.84
C LEU A 350 -18.87 10.78 24.56
N ASP A 351 -19.57 11.89 24.78
CA ASP A 351 -19.20 12.88 25.79
C ASP A 351 -19.82 12.47 27.13
N TYR A 352 -19.00 11.95 28.05
CA TYR A 352 -19.46 11.56 29.39
C TYR A 352 -19.50 12.74 30.38
N HIS A 353 -19.06 13.92 29.95
CA HIS A 353 -18.97 15.15 30.71
C HIS A 353 -18.04 15.06 31.93
N THR A 354 -17.67 16.21 32.49
CA THR A 354 -16.88 16.29 33.73
C THR A 354 -17.65 15.91 35.01
N PHE A 355 -18.95 15.61 34.95
CA PHE A 355 -19.78 15.34 36.15
C PHE A 355 -19.33 14.10 36.94
N ILE A 356 -18.80 13.10 36.25
CA ILE A 356 -18.27 11.86 36.85
C ILE A 356 -16.73 11.83 36.84
N TRP A 357 -16.08 12.91 36.43
CA TRP A 357 -14.62 12.98 36.40
C TRP A 357 -14.02 12.74 37.78
N ASN A 358 -12.93 11.97 37.84
CA ASN A 358 -12.27 11.52 39.06
C ASN A 358 -13.14 10.67 40.02
N ASN A 359 -14.34 10.26 39.59
CA ASN A 359 -15.15 9.25 40.28
C ASN A 359 -14.96 7.90 39.57
N GLU A 360 -13.88 7.20 39.91
CA GLU A 360 -13.47 5.94 39.26
C GLU A 360 -14.60 4.89 39.19
N PRO A 361 -15.40 4.62 40.24
CA PRO A 361 -16.55 3.71 40.14
C PRO A 361 -17.60 4.14 39.12
N ALA A 362 -17.96 5.43 39.08
CA ALA A 362 -18.96 5.95 38.14
C ALA A 362 -18.45 5.94 36.68
N MET A 363 -17.18 6.30 36.48
CA MET A 363 -16.51 6.17 35.18
C MET A 363 -16.43 4.70 34.75
N THR A 364 -16.08 3.79 35.65
CA THR A 364 -16.00 2.36 35.34
C THR A 364 -17.36 1.83 34.89
N ALA A 365 -18.45 2.18 35.59
CA ALA A 365 -19.80 1.78 35.20
C ALA A 365 -20.16 2.31 33.81
N THR A 366 -19.88 3.60 33.54
CA THR A 366 -20.19 4.24 32.26
C THR A 366 -19.38 3.67 31.10
N PHE A 367 -18.07 3.51 31.27
CA PHE A 367 -17.20 2.93 30.24
C PHE A 367 -17.53 1.46 30.00
N THR A 368 -17.87 0.69 31.05
CA THR A 368 -18.29 -0.71 30.89
C THR A 368 -19.56 -0.80 30.06
N ALA A 369 -20.55 0.07 30.34
CA ALA A 369 -21.78 0.14 29.56
C ALA A 369 -21.50 0.53 28.11
N MET A 370 -20.66 1.53 27.86
CA MET A 370 -20.31 1.95 26.50
C MET A 370 -19.61 0.83 25.74
N VAL A 371 -18.52 0.27 26.29
CA VAL A 371 -17.69 -0.77 25.64
C VAL A 371 -18.48 -2.06 25.33
N SER A 372 -19.57 -2.35 26.04
CA SER A 372 -20.43 -3.52 25.79
C SER A 372 -21.10 -3.56 24.41
N GLY A 373 -21.03 -2.48 23.62
CA GLY A 373 -21.68 -2.36 22.31
C GLY A 373 -21.07 -3.19 21.17
N GLY A 374 -20.07 -4.03 21.46
CA GLY A 374 -19.44 -4.91 20.47
C GLY A 374 -18.68 -4.15 19.37
N PHE A 375 -17.93 -3.11 19.75
CA PHE A 375 -17.08 -2.36 18.84
C PHE A 375 -15.76 -3.08 18.59
N ASP A 376 -15.20 -2.89 17.39
CA ASP A 376 -13.94 -3.51 16.97
C ASP A 376 -12.73 -2.86 17.66
N LEU A 377 -12.82 -1.57 18.01
CA LEU A 377 -11.85 -0.85 18.83
C LEU A 377 -12.54 0.26 19.65
N ASN A 378 -12.18 0.36 20.93
CA ASN A 378 -12.73 1.36 21.85
C ASN A 378 -11.64 2.39 22.19
N MET A 379 -11.93 3.67 22.05
CA MET A 379 -10.94 4.74 22.24
C MET A 379 -11.31 5.63 23.41
N LEU A 380 -10.36 5.92 24.29
CA LEU A 380 -10.51 6.96 25.31
C LEU A 380 -9.61 8.13 24.93
N VAL A 381 -10.22 9.30 24.67
CA VAL A 381 -9.45 10.53 24.51
C VAL A 381 -9.01 11.00 25.89
N LEU A 382 -7.71 11.05 26.12
CA LEU A 382 -7.14 11.38 27.43
C LEU A 382 -5.79 12.10 27.25
N ASP A 383 -5.84 13.43 27.27
CA ASP A 383 -4.67 14.30 27.16
C ASP A 383 -4.03 14.54 28.54
N PHE A 384 -2.91 13.87 28.81
CA PHE A 384 -2.15 14.05 30.05
C PHE A 384 -1.53 15.45 30.13
N PRO A 385 -1.46 16.03 31.35
CA PRO A 385 -0.82 17.31 31.53
C PRO A 385 0.70 17.14 31.53
N ARG A 386 1.42 18.25 31.39
CA ARG A 386 2.87 18.26 31.49
C ARG A 386 3.36 17.87 32.90
N PRO A 387 4.07 16.74 33.07
CA PRO A 387 4.47 16.26 34.40
C PRO A 387 5.55 17.15 35.06
N ASP A 388 6.26 17.97 34.29
CA ASP A 388 7.22 18.95 34.83
C ASP A 388 6.53 20.16 35.52
N ARG A 389 5.22 20.35 35.33
CA ARG A 389 4.49 21.52 35.86
C ARG A 389 3.17 21.22 36.56
N CYS A 390 2.58 20.07 36.27
CA CYS A 390 1.24 19.70 36.71
C CYS A 390 1.26 18.30 37.31
N SER A 391 0.31 18.02 38.19
CA SER A 391 0.04 16.65 38.62
C SER A 391 -0.90 15.97 37.63
N ASP A 392 -0.64 14.71 37.34
CA ASP A 392 -1.46 13.85 36.48
C ASP A 392 -2.32 12.85 37.28
N THR A 393 -2.34 12.94 38.62
CA THR A 393 -3.00 11.98 39.51
C THR A 393 -4.43 11.64 39.10
N ASP A 394 -5.22 12.65 38.70
CA ASP A 394 -6.64 12.49 38.37
C ASP A 394 -6.86 11.76 37.03
N TRP A 395 -5.90 11.81 36.10
CA TRP A 395 -5.97 11.11 34.81
C TRP A 395 -5.89 9.59 34.99
N TRP A 396 -5.13 9.14 35.99
CA TRP A 396 -4.96 7.73 36.27
C TRP A 396 -6.26 7.06 36.76
N ALA A 397 -7.18 7.80 37.39
CA ALA A 397 -8.50 7.28 37.75
C ALA A 397 -9.35 6.97 36.51
N THR A 398 -9.37 7.88 35.53
CA THR A 398 -10.05 7.69 34.25
C THR A 398 -9.45 6.51 33.48
N LEU A 399 -8.12 6.40 33.49
CA LEU A 399 -7.41 5.30 32.84
C LEU A 399 -7.75 3.93 33.46
N ARG A 400 -7.74 3.82 34.79
CA ARG A 400 -8.10 2.57 35.50
C ARG A 400 -9.56 2.19 35.25
N ALA A 401 -10.46 3.16 35.23
CA ALA A 401 -11.86 2.91 34.90
C ALA A 401 -12.02 2.33 33.49
N PHE A 402 -11.28 2.86 32.52
CA PHE A 402 -11.31 2.37 31.15
C PHE A 402 -10.67 0.97 31.01
N GLU A 403 -9.53 0.74 31.67
CA GLU A 403 -8.91 -0.59 31.74
C GLU A 403 -9.88 -1.64 32.33
N ALA A 404 -10.59 -1.30 33.41
CA ALA A 404 -11.59 -2.18 34.02
C ALA A 404 -12.76 -2.49 33.07
N ALA A 405 -13.23 -1.49 32.33
CA ALA A 405 -14.28 -1.65 31.33
C ALA A 405 -13.86 -2.57 30.17
N LEU A 406 -12.63 -2.41 29.66
CA LEU A 406 -12.07 -3.26 28.60
C LEU A 406 -11.94 -4.72 29.07
N LYS A 407 -11.40 -4.94 30.27
CA LYS A 407 -11.25 -6.29 30.86
C LYS A 407 -12.59 -6.98 31.06
N THR A 408 -13.58 -6.24 31.57
CA THR A 408 -14.94 -6.77 31.81
C THR A 408 -15.59 -7.26 30.51
N ASN A 409 -15.41 -6.51 29.42
CA ASN A 409 -16.00 -6.81 28.11
C ASN A 409 -15.09 -7.64 27.19
N ARG A 410 -13.85 -7.98 27.60
CA ARG A 410 -12.83 -8.60 26.75
C ARG A 410 -12.60 -7.84 25.44
N ALA A 411 -12.61 -6.52 25.54
CA ALA A 411 -12.55 -5.62 24.39
C ALA A 411 -11.13 -5.07 24.18
N GLN A 412 -10.82 -4.71 22.95
CA GLN A 412 -9.61 -3.98 22.60
C GLN A 412 -9.82 -2.48 22.82
N GLY A 413 -8.77 -1.79 23.29
CA GLY A 413 -8.87 -0.36 23.49
C GLY A 413 -7.57 0.42 23.33
N ALA A 414 -7.73 1.71 23.07
CA ALA A 414 -6.65 2.66 22.86
C ALA A 414 -6.84 3.92 23.71
N ILE A 415 -5.74 4.47 24.21
CA ILE A 415 -5.67 5.82 24.74
C ILE A 415 -5.25 6.72 23.58
N VAL A 416 -6.06 7.72 23.26
CA VAL A 416 -5.82 8.66 22.17
C VAL A 416 -5.53 10.03 22.78
N SER A 417 -4.45 10.68 22.36
CA SER A 417 -4.23 12.09 22.68
C SER A 417 -4.66 12.98 21.51
N SER A 418 -5.27 14.12 21.82
CA SER A 418 -5.62 15.13 20.83
C SER A 418 -4.35 15.77 20.25
N LEU A 419 -3.36 16.00 21.10
CA LEU A 419 -2.01 16.41 20.71
C LEU A 419 -1.01 15.32 21.06
N PRO A 420 -0.06 14.98 20.16
CA PRO A 420 0.97 14.00 20.45
C PRO A 420 1.76 14.27 21.74
N GLU A 421 2.02 15.54 22.07
CA GLU A 421 2.78 15.94 23.25
C GLU A 421 2.05 15.68 24.57
N ASN A 422 0.72 15.49 24.52
CA ASN A 422 -0.11 15.21 25.68
C ASN A 422 -0.20 13.72 26.04
N LEU A 423 0.67 12.88 25.47
CA LEU A 423 0.88 11.52 25.92
C LEU A 423 2.38 11.28 26.12
N PRO A 424 2.90 11.40 27.36
CA PRO A 424 4.32 11.20 27.64
C PRO A 424 4.80 9.81 27.20
N GLU A 425 5.95 9.76 26.51
CA GLU A 425 6.55 8.50 26.04
C GLU A 425 6.75 7.49 27.18
N GLU A 426 7.12 7.97 28.37
CA GLU A 426 7.31 7.16 29.58
C GLU A 426 6.06 6.36 30.01
N TYR A 427 4.86 6.81 29.63
CA TYR A 427 3.63 6.09 29.97
C TYR A 427 3.32 4.97 28.98
N THR A 428 3.85 5.04 27.76
CA THR A 428 3.49 4.13 26.66
C THR A 428 3.75 2.66 26.97
N ALA A 429 4.92 2.32 27.53
CA ALA A 429 5.25 0.95 27.94
C ALA A 429 4.28 0.41 28.99
N GLY A 430 3.88 1.25 29.96
CA GLY A 430 2.90 0.90 30.99
C GLY A 430 1.49 0.69 30.43
N LEU A 431 1.10 1.48 29.41
CA LEU A 431 -0.18 1.32 28.70
C LEU A 431 -0.21 0.03 27.89
N MET A 432 0.85 -0.24 27.13
CA MET A 432 0.99 -1.46 26.34
C MET A 432 0.98 -2.72 27.22
N ALA A 433 1.66 -2.68 28.38
CA ALA A 433 1.63 -3.79 29.35
C ALA A 433 0.24 -4.05 29.95
N ARG A 434 -0.65 -3.05 29.95
CA ARG A 434 -2.06 -3.18 30.34
C ARG A 434 -2.98 -3.61 29.18
N GLY A 435 -2.42 -3.84 27.99
CA GLY A 435 -3.17 -4.22 26.78
C GLY A 435 -3.88 -3.05 26.10
N MET A 436 -3.51 -1.80 26.41
CA MET A 436 -4.06 -0.61 25.79
C MET A 436 -3.05 0.02 24.82
N VAL A 437 -3.53 0.45 23.65
CA VAL A 437 -2.67 1.06 22.63
C VAL A 437 -2.53 2.56 22.89
N PRO A 438 -1.33 3.11 23.09
CA PRO A 438 -1.13 4.56 23.15
C PRO A 438 -1.04 5.15 21.73
N LEU A 439 -2.07 5.88 21.30
CA LEU A 439 -2.17 6.52 19.98
C LEU A 439 -2.01 8.04 20.10
N PHE A 440 -1.13 8.59 19.27
CA PHE A 440 -0.71 10.00 19.34
C PHE A 440 -1.32 10.76 18.16
N GLY A 441 -2.37 11.54 18.43
CA GLY A 441 -3.15 12.27 17.44
C GLY A 441 -4.43 11.54 17.02
N ILE A 442 -5.53 12.30 16.89
CA ILE A 442 -6.85 11.75 16.55
C ILE A 442 -6.90 11.27 15.10
N SER A 443 -6.38 12.06 14.14
CA SER A 443 -6.39 11.67 12.73
C SER A 443 -5.55 10.42 12.50
N GLU A 444 -4.36 10.36 13.10
CA GLU A 444 -3.47 9.20 13.00
C GLU A 444 -4.08 7.96 13.67
N ALA A 445 -4.85 8.12 14.76
CA ALA A 445 -5.60 7.02 15.37
C ALA A 445 -6.67 6.45 14.42
N MET A 446 -7.36 7.31 13.65
CA MET A 446 -8.32 6.86 12.63
C MET A 446 -7.62 6.13 11.47
N ASP A 447 -6.49 6.67 10.99
CA ASP A 447 -5.71 6.04 9.91
C ASP A 447 -5.15 4.68 10.35
N ALA A 448 -4.65 4.58 11.57
CA ALA A 448 -4.18 3.33 12.18
C ALA A 448 -5.31 2.30 12.30
N ALA A 449 -6.47 2.69 12.83
CA ALA A 449 -7.63 1.82 12.97
C ALA A 449 -8.13 1.34 11.61
N GLN A 450 -8.19 2.22 10.60
CA GLN A 450 -8.58 1.86 9.24
C GLN A 450 -7.61 0.85 8.61
N ALA A 451 -6.30 1.06 8.76
CA ALA A 451 -5.29 0.15 8.27
C ALA A 451 -5.41 -1.24 8.92
N ALA A 452 -5.58 -1.29 10.24
CA ALA A 452 -5.72 -2.55 10.98
C ALA A 452 -7.04 -3.29 10.64
N ALA A 453 -8.14 -2.56 10.46
CA ALA A 453 -9.43 -3.11 10.02
C ALA A 453 -9.37 -3.63 8.58
N PHE A 454 -8.69 -2.92 7.68
CA PHE A 454 -8.48 -3.36 6.30
C PHE A 454 -7.75 -4.69 6.25
N ILE A 455 -6.66 -4.86 7.01
CA ILE A 455 -5.93 -6.14 7.05
C ILE A 455 -6.85 -7.25 7.57
N GLY A 456 -7.63 -6.99 8.62
CA GLY A 456 -8.55 -7.97 9.18
C GLY A 456 -9.65 -8.38 8.21
N TRP A 457 -10.15 -7.44 7.39
CA TRP A 457 -11.05 -7.73 6.27
C TRP A 457 -10.37 -8.56 5.19
N ALA A 458 -9.22 -8.10 4.67
CA ALA A 458 -8.49 -8.78 3.59
C ALA A 458 -8.07 -10.21 3.96
N TRP A 459 -7.76 -10.48 5.23
CA TRP A 459 -7.39 -11.82 5.71
C TRP A 459 -8.57 -12.77 5.91
N ARG A 460 -9.82 -12.30 5.80
CA ARG A 460 -11.00 -13.18 5.71
C ARG A 460 -11.24 -13.66 4.28
N GLU A 461 -10.87 -12.83 3.31
CA GLU A 461 -11.00 -13.18 1.90
C GLU A 461 -10.00 -14.27 1.50
N PRO A 462 -10.33 -15.13 0.52
CA PRO A 462 -9.37 -16.06 -0.06
C PRO A 462 -8.11 -15.34 -0.51
N GLN A 463 -6.95 -15.99 -0.38
CA GLN A 463 -5.73 -15.40 -0.90
C GLN A 463 -5.83 -15.28 -2.41
N ALA A 464 -5.60 -14.06 -2.93
CA ALA A 464 -5.64 -13.81 -4.35
C ALA A 464 -4.56 -14.63 -5.08
N GLN A 465 -4.83 -14.98 -6.33
CA GLN A 465 -3.84 -15.66 -7.16
C GLN A 465 -2.64 -14.73 -7.45
N PRO A 466 -1.43 -15.29 -7.66
CA PRO A 466 -0.30 -14.52 -8.14
C PRO A 466 -0.65 -13.72 -9.39
N VAL A 467 -0.09 -12.52 -9.50
CA VAL A 467 -0.17 -11.71 -10.71
C VAL A 467 0.70 -12.35 -11.79
N ASP A 468 0.21 -12.38 -13.02
CA ASP A 468 1.04 -12.84 -14.14
C ASP A 468 2.02 -11.73 -14.54
N THR A 469 3.30 -11.96 -14.32
CA THR A 469 4.38 -11.07 -14.75
C THR A 469 5.17 -11.61 -15.94
N THR A 470 4.76 -12.73 -16.55
CA THR A 470 5.49 -13.38 -17.64
C THR A 470 5.61 -12.48 -18.86
N ALA A 471 4.64 -11.57 -19.05
CA ALA A 471 4.64 -10.57 -20.09
C ALA A 471 4.90 -9.14 -19.57
N ALA A 472 5.55 -8.98 -18.40
CA ALA A 472 5.96 -7.68 -17.88
C ALA A 472 7.24 -7.18 -18.58
N GLY A 473 7.18 -5.98 -19.15
CA GLY A 473 8.27 -5.34 -19.90
C GLY A 473 7.72 -4.51 -21.06
N ALA A 474 8.31 -3.35 -21.34
CA ALA A 474 7.88 -2.51 -22.47
C ALA A 474 8.09 -3.26 -23.80
N SER A 475 7.06 -3.31 -24.65
CA SER A 475 7.22 -3.72 -26.04
C SER A 475 7.89 -2.56 -26.80
N ASP A 476 9.16 -2.69 -27.15
CA ASP A 476 9.86 -1.79 -28.10
C ASP A 476 9.53 -2.14 -29.58
N GLY A 477 8.51 -2.97 -29.81
CA GLY A 477 8.05 -3.38 -31.14
C GLY A 477 7.07 -2.38 -31.74
N ASP A 478 6.91 -2.43 -33.07
CA ASP A 478 5.91 -1.63 -33.78
C ASP A 478 4.51 -1.94 -33.22
N HIS A 479 3.77 -0.89 -32.83
CA HIS A 479 2.39 -1.01 -32.39
C HIS A 479 1.44 -0.97 -33.57
N VAL A 480 0.46 -1.87 -33.58
CA VAL A 480 -0.64 -1.85 -34.53
C VAL A 480 -1.91 -1.44 -33.81
N THR A 481 -2.49 -0.32 -34.23
CA THR A 481 -3.81 0.12 -33.76
C THR A 481 -4.86 -0.27 -34.81
N PRO A 482 -5.54 -1.43 -34.68
CA PRO A 482 -6.68 -1.74 -35.53
C PRO A 482 -7.75 -0.65 -35.44
N ASP A 483 -8.48 -0.41 -36.53
CA ASP A 483 -9.60 0.52 -36.50
C ASP A 483 -10.76 -0.01 -35.63
N GLU A 484 -11.71 0.86 -35.29
CA GLU A 484 -12.80 0.53 -34.38
C GLU A 484 -13.62 -0.68 -34.83
N ALA A 485 -13.79 -0.88 -36.14
CA ALA A 485 -14.57 -1.99 -36.65
C ALA A 485 -13.83 -3.33 -36.49
N GLU A 486 -12.51 -3.34 -36.64
CA GLU A 486 -11.70 -4.54 -36.39
C GLU A 486 -11.62 -4.82 -34.87
N ALA A 487 -11.38 -3.80 -34.06
CA ALA A 487 -11.37 -3.93 -32.60
C ALA A 487 -12.69 -4.53 -32.10
N LYS A 488 -13.83 -4.00 -32.56
CA LYS A 488 -15.16 -4.51 -32.20
C LYS A 488 -15.44 -5.92 -32.72
N ALA A 489 -14.97 -6.27 -33.92
CA ALA A 489 -15.11 -7.63 -34.43
C ALA A 489 -14.42 -8.64 -33.50
N ARG A 490 -13.20 -8.34 -33.04
CA ARG A 490 -12.48 -9.19 -32.07
C ARG A 490 -13.22 -9.32 -30.74
N LEU A 491 -13.78 -8.21 -30.23
CA LEU A 491 -14.58 -8.24 -28.99
C LEU A 491 -15.86 -9.09 -29.17
N ILE A 492 -16.54 -9.00 -30.31
CA ILE A 492 -17.72 -9.82 -30.64
C ILE A 492 -17.35 -11.31 -30.72
N GLU A 493 -16.23 -11.65 -31.38
CA GLU A 493 -15.71 -13.02 -31.45
C GLU A 493 -15.39 -13.59 -30.07
N ALA A 494 -14.95 -12.74 -29.14
CA ALA A 494 -14.75 -13.09 -27.74
C ALA A 494 -16.05 -13.21 -26.93
N GLY A 495 -17.21 -12.93 -27.54
CA GLY A 495 -18.53 -13.03 -26.90
C GLY A 495 -18.94 -11.78 -26.13
N LEU A 496 -18.27 -10.64 -26.32
CA LEU A 496 -18.58 -9.40 -25.61
C LEU A 496 -19.78 -8.65 -26.19
N PRO A 497 -20.53 -7.91 -25.36
CA PRO A 497 -21.76 -7.24 -25.78
C PRO A 497 -21.45 -5.94 -26.54
N VAL A 498 -21.17 -6.06 -27.82
CA VAL A 498 -21.00 -4.92 -28.73
C VAL A 498 -22.29 -4.69 -29.54
N PRO A 499 -22.77 -3.45 -29.72
CA PRO A 499 -23.88 -3.17 -30.60
C PRO A 499 -23.58 -3.62 -32.04
N LYS A 500 -24.61 -4.07 -32.76
CA LYS A 500 -24.45 -4.44 -34.17
C LYS A 500 -24.02 -3.23 -34.98
N GLY A 501 -22.97 -3.39 -35.79
CA GLY A 501 -22.52 -2.37 -36.73
C GLY A 501 -21.89 -2.97 -37.96
N GLU A 502 -21.75 -2.16 -39.00
CA GLU A 502 -21.21 -2.52 -40.30
C GLU A 502 -20.31 -1.41 -40.84
N ARG A 503 -19.25 -1.82 -41.55
CA ARG A 503 -18.36 -0.90 -42.27
C ARG A 503 -19.08 -0.36 -43.51
N ALA A 504 -18.82 0.90 -43.83
CA ALA A 504 -19.29 1.56 -45.04
C ALA A 504 -18.17 2.39 -45.65
N SER A 505 -17.95 2.22 -46.95
CA SER A 505 -16.89 2.88 -47.72
C SER A 505 -17.36 4.20 -48.34
N ASN A 506 -18.67 4.43 -48.38
CA ASN A 506 -19.32 5.60 -48.96
C ASN A 506 -20.69 5.87 -48.31
N ALA A 507 -21.29 7.02 -48.62
CA ALA A 507 -22.57 7.43 -48.04
C ALA A 507 -23.73 6.48 -48.39
N VAL A 508 -23.72 5.87 -49.58
CA VAL A 508 -24.77 4.92 -50.00
C VAL A 508 -24.71 3.64 -49.16
N GLU A 509 -23.52 3.07 -49.01
CA GLU A 509 -23.29 1.92 -48.12
C GLU A 509 -23.68 2.24 -46.68
N ALA A 510 -23.34 3.43 -46.17
CA ALA A 510 -23.67 3.85 -44.81
C ALA A 510 -25.19 3.92 -44.60
N VAL A 511 -25.95 4.43 -45.57
CA VAL A 511 -27.41 4.46 -45.53
C VAL A 511 -28.00 3.05 -45.57
N ILE A 512 -27.52 2.18 -46.47
CA ILE A 512 -27.99 0.79 -46.59
C ILE A 512 -27.76 0.03 -45.28
N ALA A 513 -26.54 0.09 -44.74
CA ALA A 513 -26.20 -0.52 -43.46
C ALA A 513 -27.09 0.02 -42.33
N SER A 514 -27.30 1.34 -42.28
CA SER A 514 -28.15 1.97 -41.26
C SER A 514 -29.62 1.54 -41.34
N MET A 515 -30.15 1.35 -42.56
CA MET A 515 -31.51 0.84 -42.76
C MET A 515 -31.64 -0.62 -42.29
N ALA A 516 -30.61 -1.44 -42.49
CA ALA A 516 -30.58 -2.83 -42.02
C ALA A 516 -30.44 -2.94 -40.49
N LEU A 517 -29.64 -2.06 -39.87
CA LEU A 517 -29.42 -1.99 -38.43
C LEU A 517 -30.64 -1.43 -37.66
N GLY A 518 -31.39 -0.54 -38.31
CA GLY A 518 -32.56 0.16 -37.76
C GLY A 518 -32.19 1.41 -36.97
N PHE A 519 -32.97 2.47 -37.17
CA PHE A 519 -32.74 3.79 -36.57
C PHE A 519 -33.11 3.87 -35.08
N PRO A 520 -32.51 4.80 -34.29
CA PRO A 520 -31.39 5.63 -34.68
C PRO A 520 -30.07 4.87 -34.66
N VAL A 521 -29.15 5.33 -35.50
CA VAL A 521 -27.79 4.82 -35.58
C VAL A 521 -26.79 5.88 -35.15
N ALA A 522 -25.61 5.43 -34.76
CA ALA A 522 -24.41 6.22 -34.65
C ALA A 522 -23.56 5.98 -35.92
N LEU A 523 -23.00 7.05 -36.47
CA LEU A 523 -22.07 6.98 -37.60
C LEU A 523 -20.72 7.52 -37.14
N LYS A 524 -19.67 6.73 -37.34
CA LYS A 524 -18.32 6.99 -36.84
C LYS A 524 -17.30 6.89 -37.96
N THR A 525 -16.26 7.71 -37.91
CA THR A 525 -15.17 7.66 -38.89
C THR A 525 -14.11 6.64 -38.46
N LEU A 526 -13.63 5.84 -39.41
CA LEU A 526 -12.53 4.89 -39.23
C LEU A 526 -11.18 5.53 -39.53
N GLY A 527 -10.11 5.02 -38.91
CA GLY A 527 -8.74 5.49 -39.13
C GLY A 527 -8.37 6.80 -38.40
N VAL A 528 -9.15 7.20 -37.39
CA VAL A 528 -8.94 8.41 -36.59
C VAL A 528 -8.92 8.05 -35.11
N THR A 529 -7.89 8.49 -34.38
CA THR A 529 -7.81 8.42 -32.91
C THR A 529 -8.45 9.68 -32.29
N HIS A 530 -9.02 9.60 -31.08
CA HIS A 530 -9.74 10.71 -30.40
C HIS A 530 -10.95 11.30 -31.18
N LYS A 531 -11.78 10.41 -31.74
CA LYS A 531 -12.89 10.72 -32.67
C LYS A 531 -13.87 11.79 -32.20
N SER A 532 -14.23 11.82 -30.91
CA SER A 532 -15.21 12.78 -30.38
C SER A 532 -14.69 14.22 -30.40
N GLU A 533 -13.39 14.44 -30.22
CA GLU A 533 -12.77 15.77 -30.13
C GLU A 533 -12.64 16.45 -31.50
N VAL A 534 -12.43 15.65 -32.54
CA VAL A 534 -12.38 16.11 -33.94
C VAL A 534 -13.76 16.09 -34.62
N GLY A 535 -14.83 15.79 -33.86
CA GLY A 535 -16.19 15.71 -34.40
C GLY A 535 -16.37 14.58 -35.41
N ALA A 536 -15.61 13.49 -35.30
CA ALA A 536 -15.65 12.33 -36.18
C ALA A 536 -16.75 11.30 -35.83
N VAL A 537 -17.69 11.68 -34.94
CA VAL A 537 -18.86 10.90 -34.54
C VAL A 537 -20.14 11.73 -34.75
N ARG A 538 -21.18 11.10 -35.29
CA ARG A 538 -22.55 11.63 -35.37
C ARG A 538 -23.50 10.65 -34.70
N LEU A 539 -24.18 11.12 -33.66
CA LEU A 539 -25.10 10.32 -32.86
C LEU A 539 -26.55 10.64 -33.23
N ASN A 540 -27.46 9.72 -32.87
CA ASN A 540 -28.91 9.93 -32.95
C ASN A 540 -29.42 10.25 -34.37
N LEU A 541 -28.87 9.57 -35.38
CA LEU A 541 -29.30 9.71 -36.78
C LEU A 541 -30.56 8.87 -36.99
N LYS A 542 -31.69 9.52 -37.29
CA LYS A 542 -33.03 8.92 -37.18
C LYS A 542 -33.62 8.43 -38.51
N ASP A 543 -32.96 8.74 -39.62
CA ASP A 543 -33.43 8.46 -40.96
C ASP A 543 -32.27 8.42 -41.97
N ALA A 544 -32.56 7.98 -43.19
CA ALA A 544 -31.57 7.86 -44.25
C ALA A 544 -30.96 9.21 -44.67
N GLU A 545 -31.73 10.29 -44.60
CA GLU A 545 -31.27 11.63 -44.99
C GLU A 545 -30.22 12.15 -44.00
N SER A 546 -30.49 12.05 -42.69
CA SER A 546 -29.54 12.41 -41.64
C SER A 546 -28.26 11.56 -41.70
N VAL A 547 -28.36 10.26 -42.02
CA VAL A 547 -27.19 9.40 -42.25
C VAL A 547 -26.40 9.83 -43.48
N SER A 548 -27.07 10.10 -44.60
CA SER A 548 -26.40 10.55 -45.83
C SER A 548 -25.64 11.87 -45.60
N ASN A 549 -26.27 12.84 -44.95
CA ASN A 549 -25.63 14.14 -44.64
C ASN A 549 -24.44 13.95 -43.70
N ALA A 550 -24.61 13.18 -42.63
CA ALA A 550 -23.51 12.84 -41.72
C ALA A 550 -22.36 12.11 -42.42
N ALA A 551 -22.65 11.20 -43.35
CA ALA A 551 -21.62 10.46 -44.08
C ALA A 551 -20.77 11.37 -44.98
N HIS A 552 -21.38 12.36 -45.64
CA HIS A 552 -20.63 13.32 -46.46
C HIS A 552 -19.69 14.19 -45.62
N ASP A 553 -20.08 14.54 -44.40
CA ASP A 553 -19.25 15.31 -43.48
C ASP A 553 -18.10 14.48 -42.89
N LEU A 554 -18.34 13.18 -42.63
CA LEU A 554 -17.41 12.30 -41.91
C LEU A 554 -16.40 11.59 -42.83
N LEU A 555 -16.78 11.21 -44.06
CA LEU A 555 -15.89 10.52 -45.00
C LEU A 555 -14.54 11.21 -45.23
N PRO A 556 -14.46 12.55 -45.36
CA PRO A 556 -13.18 13.24 -45.56
C PRO A 556 -12.22 13.15 -44.37
N LEU A 557 -12.71 12.76 -43.18
CA LEU A 557 -11.93 12.77 -41.95
C LEU A 557 -11.09 11.50 -41.75
N GLY A 558 -11.33 10.43 -42.51
CA GLY A 558 -10.65 9.15 -42.29
C GLY A 558 -10.76 8.17 -43.46
N THR A 559 -10.54 6.88 -43.18
CA THR A 559 -10.42 5.83 -44.21
C THR A 559 -11.74 5.17 -44.57
N GLY A 560 -12.81 5.45 -43.83
CA GLY A 560 -14.14 4.90 -44.04
C GLY A 560 -15.09 5.25 -42.89
N LEU A 561 -16.28 4.66 -42.90
CA LEU A 561 -17.30 4.84 -41.88
C LEU A 561 -17.67 3.52 -41.21
N TYR A 562 -18.16 3.62 -39.98
CA TYR A 562 -18.79 2.53 -39.24
C TYR A 562 -20.18 2.97 -38.81
N ALA A 563 -21.21 2.33 -39.36
CA ALA A 563 -22.60 2.54 -38.98
C ALA A 563 -22.96 1.53 -37.89
N GLU A 564 -23.46 2.00 -36.76
CA GLU A 564 -23.71 1.17 -35.58
C GLU A 564 -25.10 1.46 -35.00
N ARG A 565 -25.81 0.42 -34.58
CA ARG A 565 -27.08 0.60 -33.88
C ARG A 565 -26.84 1.34 -32.56
N MET A 566 -27.52 2.47 -32.38
CA MET A 566 -27.34 3.27 -31.17
C MET A 566 -28.00 2.57 -29.97
N VAL A 567 -27.24 2.39 -28.88
CA VAL A 567 -27.77 1.94 -27.59
C VAL A 567 -28.70 3.02 -27.04
N ARG A 568 -29.92 2.63 -26.67
CA ARG A 568 -30.93 3.55 -26.13
C ARG A 568 -31.09 3.35 -24.63
N ASP A 569 -31.60 4.39 -23.96
CA ASP A 569 -31.97 4.36 -22.54
C ASP A 569 -30.81 3.94 -21.60
N GLY A 570 -29.58 4.40 -21.90
CA GLY A 570 -28.44 4.25 -20.98
C GLY A 570 -28.72 4.96 -19.65
N VAL A 571 -28.50 4.25 -18.54
CA VAL A 571 -28.66 4.80 -17.18
C VAL A 571 -27.37 5.48 -16.74
N ALA A 572 -26.24 4.85 -17.04
CA ALA A 572 -24.91 5.33 -16.74
C ALA A 572 -23.91 4.89 -17.83
N GLU A 573 -22.79 5.58 -17.89
CA GLU A 573 -21.63 5.22 -18.68
C GLU A 573 -20.51 4.83 -17.72
N LEU A 574 -19.73 3.81 -18.08
CA LEU A 574 -18.51 3.39 -17.41
C LEU A 574 -17.36 3.45 -18.40
N ILE A 575 -16.14 3.55 -17.87
CA ILE A 575 -14.91 3.39 -18.62
C ILE A 575 -14.22 2.14 -18.11
N VAL A 576 -13.75 1.31 -19.04
CA VAL A 576 -12.96 0.11 -18.74
C VAL A 576 -11.70 0.19 -19.57
N GLY A 577 -10.61 0.55 -18.92
CA GLY A 577 -9.29 0.61 -19.52
C GLY A 577 -8.45 -0.59 -19.11
N PHE A 578 -7.57 -1.02 -19.99
CA PHE A 578 -6.52 -1.99 -19.73
C PHE A 578 -5.21 -1.41 -20.25
N THR A 579 -4.17 -1.53 -19.44
CA THR A 579 -2.80 -1.20 -19.83
C THR A 579 -1.83 -2.23 -19.26
N ARG A 580 -0.70 -2.39 -19.94
CA ARG A 580 0.43 -3.18 -19.47
C ARG A 580 1.34 -2.29 -18.59
N ASP A 581 1.31 -2.50 -17.28
CA ASP A 581 2.25 -1.86 -16.36
C ASP A 581 3.62 -2.58 -16.44
N PRO A 582 4.74 -1.86 -16.59
CA PRO A 582 6.07 -2.48 -16.72
C PRO A 582 6.49 -3.36 -15.53
N MET A 583 5.94 -3.09 -14.34
CA MET A 583 6.27 -3.81 -13.11
C MET A 583 5.22 -4.89 -12.79
N PHE A 584 3.95 -4.56 -12.96
CA PHE A 584 2.84 -5.42 -12.50
C PHE A 584 2.16 -6.22 -13.62
N GLY A 585 2.56 -6.05 -14.88
CA GLY A 585 1.92 -6.72 -16.00
C GLY A 585 0.52 -6.16 -16.26
N ALA A 586 -0.48 -7.03 -16.33
CA ALA A 586 -1.82 -6.68 -16.76
C ALA A 586 -2.63 -5.91 -15.69
N VAL A 587 -2.96 -4.64 -15.98
CA VAL A 587 -3.70 -3.76 -15.06
C VAL A 587 -4.98 -3.26 -15.71
N MET A 588 -6.11 -3.37 -14.99
CA MET A 588 -7.41 -2.88 -15.43
C MET A 588 -7.83 -1.66 -14.62
N THR A 589 -8.31 -0.61 -15.28
CA THR A 589 -8.89 0.57 -14.65
C THR A 589 -10.38 0.62 -14.94
N LEU A 590 -11.18 0.71 -13.88
CA LEU A 590 -12.62 0.92 -13.96
C LEU A 590 -12.92 2.33 -13.49
N GLY A 591 -13.75 3.05 -14.24
CA GLY A 591 -14.17 4.39 -13.86
C GLY A 591 -15.61 4.64 -14.25
N THR A 592 -16.18 5.69 -13.67
CA THR A 592 -17.39 6.27 -14.24
C THR A 592 -17.07 6.83 -15.63
N GLY A 593 -18.04 6.86 -16.54
CA GLY A 593 -17.92 7.43 -17.89
C GLY A 593 -18.61 8.79 -18.03
N GLY A 594 -18.36 9.48 -19.14
CA GLY A 594 -18.95 10.77 -19.50
C GLY A 594 -18.08 11.99 -19.14
N VAL A 595 -18.66 13.19 -19.27
CA VAL A 595 -17.90 14.48 -19.19
C VAL A 595 -17.36 14.78 -17.78
N LEU A 596 -17.90 14.14 -16.73
CA LEU A 596 -17.55 14.44 -15.33
C LEU A 596 -16.33 13.67 -14.81
N VAL A 597 -15.78 12.73 -15.58
CA VAL A 597 -14.79 11.75 -15.11
C VAL A 597 -13.47 12.39 -14.75
N GLU A 598 -12.92 13.22 -15.64
CA GLU A 598 -11.65 13.92 -15.42
C GLU A 598 -11.73 14.86 -14.21
N LEU A 599 -12.91 15.45 -13.97
CA LEU A 599 -13.18 16.38 -12.88
C LEU A 599 -13.30 15.67 -11.52
N LEU A 600 -13.94 14.50 -11.48
CA LEU A 600 -14.24 13.78 -10.22
C LEU A 600 -13.16 12.77 -9.81
N ARG A 601 -12.29 12.38 -10.77
CA ARG A 601 -11.26 11.34 -10.60
C ARG A 601 -11.84 10.09 -9.95
N ASP A 602 -12.99 9.64 -10.46
CA ASP A 602 -13.73 8.50 -9.93
C ASP A 602 -13.37 7.23 -10.70
N SER A 603 -12.24 6.64 -10.31
CA SER A 603 -11.69 5.43 -10.92
C SER A 603 -11.01 4.55 -9.87
N VAL A 604 -10.94 3.26 -10.17
CA VAL A 604 -10.32 2.22 -9.36
C VAL A 604 -9.51 1.31 -10.27
N THR A 605 -8.35 0.90 -9.78
CA THR A 605 -7.43 0.03 -10.51
C THR A 605 -7.42 -1.37 -9.89
N LEU A 606 -7.42 -2.39 -10.74
CA LEU A 606 -7.41 -3.81 -10.42
C LEU A 606 -6.22 -4.50 -11.09
N MET A 607 -5.65 -5.47 -10.39
CA MET A 607 -4.67 -6.38 -10.96
C MET A 607 -5.39 -7.57 -11.61
N LEU A 608 -4.92 -7.98 -12.78
CA LEU A 608 -5.38 -9.22 -13.41
C LEU A 608 -4.46 -10.40 -13.05
N PRO A 609 -5.00 -11.62 -12.85
CA PRO A 609 -6.43 -11.97 -12.93
C PRO A 609 -7.25 -11.40 -11.76
N ALA A 610 -8.44 -10.87 -12.08
CA ALA A 610 -9.41 -10.38 -11.10
C ALA A 610 -10.63 -11.29 -11.08
N THR A 611 -11.16 -11.57 -9.90
CA THR A 611 -12.39 -12.35 -9.75
C THR A 611 -13.62 -11.48 -10.02
N ARG A 612 -14.79 -12.12 -10.21
CA ARG A 612 -16.07 -11.42 -10.28
C ARG A 612 -16.31 -10.54 -9.06
N ASP A 613 -15.97 -11.03 -7.87
CA ASP A 613 -16.17 -10.33 -6.61
C ASP A 613 -15.24 -9.10 -6.50
N ASP A 614 -14.01 -9.21 -7.02
CA ASP A 614 -13.09 -8.06 -7.13
C ASP A 614 -13.67 -6.95 -8.01
N ILE A 615 -14.24 -7.31 -9.16
CA ILE A 615 -14.87 -6.38 -10.11
C ILE A 615 -16.11 -5.74 -9.47
N GLU A 616 -16.96 -6.52 -8.81
CA GLU A 616 -18.14 -6.01 -8.12
C GLU A 616 -17.74 -5.04 -6.99
N ALA A 617 -16.77 -5.40 -6.17
CA ALA A 617 -16.27 -4.55 -5.09
C ALA A 617 -15.65 -3.25 -5.62
N ALA A 618 -14.93 -3.32 -6.74
CA ALA A 618 -14.37 -2.15 -7.42
C ALA A 618 -15.47 -1.23 -7.94
N LEU A 619 -16.48 -1.77 -8.61
CA LEU A 619 -17.60 -1.00 -9.15
C LEU A 619 -18.40 -0.31 -8.01
N ARG A 620 -18.68 -1.04 -6.93
CA ARG A 620 -19.32 -0.50 -5.71
C ARG A 620 -18.51 0.59 -5.02
N GLY A 621 -17.19 0.57 -5.20
CA GLY A 621 -16.27 1.55 -4.64
C GLY A 621 -16.25 2.89 -5.37
N LEU A 622 -16.86 2.99 -6.56
CA LEU A 622 -16.95 4.25 -7.31
C LEU A 622 -17.88 5.24 -6.59
N LYS A 623 -17.49 6.51 -6.53
CA LYS A 623 -18.26 7.59 -5.91
C LYS A 623 -19.64 7.77 -6.55
N LEU A 624 -19.76 7.55 -7.86
CA LEU A 624 -21.04 7.62 -8.57
C LEU A 624 -21.75 6.26 -8.70
N TYR A 625 -21.29 5.20 -8.02
CA TYR A 625 -22.02 3.94 -7.94
C TYR A 625 -23.51 4.11 -7.52
N PRO A 626 -23.89 5.05 -6.62
CA PRO A 626 -25.31 5.29 -6.31
C PRO A 626 -26.19 5.64 -7.52
N LEU A 627 -25.62 6.13 -8.64
CA LEU A 627 -26.37 6.34 -9.88
C LEU A 627 -26.80 5.01 -10.53
N LEU A 628 -26.02 3.95 -10.36
CA LEU A 628 -26.35 2.61 -10.84
C LEU A 628 -27.46 1.96 -10.01
N GLU A 629 -27.63 2.35 -8.74
CA GLU A 629 -28.72 1.86 -7.87
C GLU A 629 -30.07 2.59 -8.11
N GLY A 630 -30.07 3.61 -8.96
CA GLY A 630 -31.23 4.45 -9.27
C GLY A 630 -31.25 5.73 -8.44
N TYR A 631 -31.42 6.87 -9.12
CA TYR A 631 -31.39 8.19 -8.49
C TYR A 631 -32.47 9.12 -9.05
N ARG A 632 -33.22 9.79 -8.16
CA ARG A 632 -34.27 10.79 -8.49
C ARG A 632 -35.22 10.35 -9.62
N GLY A 633 -35.77 9.15 -9.52
CA GLY A 633 -36.75 8.62 -10.48
C GLY A 633 -36.14 8.01 -11.75
N ARG A 634 -34.81 7.98 -11.89
CA ARG A 634 -34.14 7.15 -12.90
C ARG A 634 -34.21 5.66 -12.50
N PRO A 635 -34.36 4.74 -13.47
CA PRO A 635 -34.36 3.32 -13.19
C PRO A 635 -32.99 2.84 -12.69
N LYS A 636 -32.99 1.73 -11.96
CA LYS A 636 -31.77 1.01 -11.58
C LYS A 636 -31.08 0.46 -12.83
N ALA A 637 -29.75 0.53 -12.86
CA ALA A 637 -28.92 0.02 -13.94
C ALA A 637 -28.77 -1.50 -13.87
N ASP A 638 -28.48 -2.14 -15.00
CA ASP A 638 -28.18 -3.57 -15.10
C ASP A 638 -26.73 -3.85 -14.63
N VAL A 639 -26.53 -3.77 -13.32
CA VAL A 639 -25.21 -3.94 -12.69
C VAL A 639 -24.62 -5.33 -12.96
N GLN A 640 -25.45 -6.37 -13.02
CA GLN A 640 -24.96 -7.72 -13.30
C GLN A 640 -24.44 -7.84 -14.73
N ALA A 641 -25.14 -7.27 -15.72
CA ALA A 641 -24.63 -7.24 -17.08
C ALA A 641 -23.34 -6.41 -17.23
N ALA A 642 -23.19 -5.33 -16.45
CA ALA A 642 -21.94 -4.57 -16.41
C ALA A 642 -20.78 -5.41 -15.86
N ILE A 643 -20.99 -6.14 -14.76
CA ILE A 643 -20.00 -7.05 -14.18
C ILE A 643 -19.64 -8.16 -15.17
N ASP A 644 -20.63 -8.76 -15.84
CA ASP A 644 -20.40 -9.78 -16.87
C ASP A 644 -19.55 -9.25 -18.04
N ALA A 645 -19.86 -8.04 -18.52
CA ALA A 645 -19.09 -7.39 -19.58
C ALA A 645 -17.64 -7.11 -19.14
N ILE A 646 -17.44 -6.55 -17.94
CA ILE A 646 -16.11 -6.24 -17.40
C ILE A 646 -15.30 -7.53 -17.19
N ALA A 647 -15.90 -8.58 -16.64
CA ALA A 647 -15.25 -9.87 -16.48
C ALA A 647 -14.87 -10.49 -17.83
N GLY A 648 -15.75 -10.41 -18.82
CA GLY A 648 -15.45 -10.85 -20.18
C GLY A 648 -14.30 -10.05 -20.81
N ILE A 649 -14.21 -8.74 -20.55
CA ILE A 649 -13.11 -7.89 -21.02
C ILE A 649 -11.80 -8.33 -20.36
N ALA A 650 -11.81 -8.59 -19.05
CA ALA A 650 -10.66 -9.11 -18.31
C ALA A 650 -10.18 -10.46 -18.87
N ASP A 651 -11.12 -11.37 -19.17
CA ASP A 651 -10.83 -12.67 -19.77
C ASP A 651 -10.30 -12.54 -21.20
N PHE A 652 -10.85 -11.61 -21.99
CA PHE A 652 -10.37 -11.32 -23.35
C PHE A 652 -8.91 -10.85 -23.32
N VAL A 653 -8.59 -9.93 -22.43
CA VAL A 653 -7.22 -9.45 -22.22
C VAL A 653 -6.28 -10.58 -21.82
N GLN A 654 -6.67 -11.39 -20.83
CA GLN A 654 -5.85 -12.51 -20.34
C GLN A 654 -5.62 -13.58 -21.41
N LYS A 655 -6.63 -13.91 -22.24
CA LYS A 655 -6.47 -14.89 -23.33
C LYS A 655 -5.56 -14.42 -24.45
N ASN A 656 -5.38 -13.10 -24.59
CA ASN A 656 -4.53 -12.48 -25.60
C ASN A 656 -3.32 -11.79 -24.94
N GLU A 657 -2.86 -12.34 -23.82
CA GLU A 657 -1.69 -11.84 -23.12
C GLU A 657 -0.45 -11.84 -24.03
N GLY A 658 0.32 -10.75 -23.97
CA GLY A 658 1.48 -10.50 -24.83
C GLY A 658 1.14 -9.99 -26.24
N GLU A 659 -0.14 -9.97 -26.65
CA GLU A 659 -0.58 -9.34 -27.90
C GLU A 659 -1.22 -7.97 -27.64
N ILE A 660 -2.05 -7.85 -26.61
CA ILE A 660 -2.71 -6.59 -26.26
C ILE A 660 -1.81 -5.74 -25.35
N GLU A 661 -1.50 -4.53 -25.78
CA GLU A 661 -0.76 -3.52 -24.99
C GLU A 661 -1.73 -2.57 -24.27
N GLU A 662 -2.79 -2.16 -24.95
CA GLU A 662 -3.81 -1.26 -24.42
C GLU A 662 -5.19 -1.62 -24.97
N LEU A 663 -6.21 -1.53 -24.12
CA LEU A 663 -7.62 -1.60 -24.53
C LEU A 663 -8.39 -0.54 -23.73
N ASP A 664 -8.98 0.44 -24.43
CA ASP A 664 -9.82 1.46 -23.82
C ASP A 664 -11.26 1.32 -24.32
N ILE A 665 -12.18 1.07 -23.40
CA ILE A 665 -13.61 1.02 -23.65
C ILE A 665 -14.25 2.24 -23.02
N ASN A 666 -14.66 3.19 -23.87
CA ASN A 666 -15.20 4.46 -23.46
C ASN A 666 -16.27 4.99 -24.43
N PRO A 667 -17.58 4.83 -24.16
CA PRO A 667 -18.16 4.27 -22.94
C PRO A 667 -18.57 2.79 -23.05
N LEU A 668 -18.54 2.10 -21.92
CA LEU A 668 -19.42 0.96 -21.62
C LEU A 668 -20.77 1.51 -21.12
N ILE A 669 -21.81 1.43 -21.94
CA ILE A 669 -23.14 1.97 -21.62
C ILE A 669 -23.93 0.93 -20.83
N VAL A 670 -24.30 1.25 -19.59
CA VAL A 670 -25.13 0.39 -18.74
C VAL A 670 -26.58 0.81 -18.86
N CYS A 671 -27.45 -0.07 -19.37
CA CYS A 671 -28.88 0.21 -19.52
C CYS A 671 -29.65 -0.12 -18.22
N ALA A 672 -30.96 0.11 -18.22
CA ALA A 672 -31.83 -0.28 -17.11
C ALA A 672 -31.79 -1.79 -16.87
N GLU A 673 -32.03 -2.22 -15.62
CA GLU A 673 -32.04 -3.63 -15.20
C GLU A 673 -32.80 -4.53 -16.20
N GLY A 674 -32.12 -5.59 -16.69
CA GLY A 674 -32.63 -6.51 -17.70
C GLY A 674 -32.42 -6.09 -19.16
N LYS A 675 -31.85 -4.91 -19.42
CA LYS A 675 -31.53 -4.41 -20.78
C LYS A 675 -30.04 -4.52 -21.14
N GLY A 676 -29.19 -4.98 -20.23
CA GLY A 676 -27.78 -5.27 -20.49
C GLY A 676 -26.82 -4.07 -20.37
N ALA A 677 -25.55 -4.34 -20.66
CA ALA A 677 -24.48 -3.36 -20.79
C ALA A 677 -23.78 -3.54 -22.13
N TRP A 678 -23.41 -2.44 -22.80
CA TRP A 678 -23.00 -2.46 -24.21
C TRP A 678 -21.73 -1.63 -24.44
N ILE A 679 -20.74 -2.21 -25.10
CA ILE A 679 -19.47 -1.57 -25.47
C ILE A 679 -19.72 -0.64 -26.65
N ALA A 680 -19.88 0.65 -26.38
CA ALA A 680 -20.23 1.63 -27.40
C ALA A 680 -19.02 2.13 -28.17
N ASP A 681 -17.82 2.17 -27.59
CA ASP A 681 -16.56 2.46 -28.29
C ASP A 681 -15.47 1.54 -27.74
N ALA A 682 -14.48 1.25 -28.57
CA ALA A 682 -13.31 0.46 -28.23
C ALA A 682 -12.10 0.95 -29.03
N LEU A 683 -11.02 1.26 -28.32
CA LEU A 683 -9.69 1.45 -28.87
C LEU A 683 -8.83 0.27 -28.43
N LEU A 684 -8.15 -0.37 -29.36
CA LEU A 684 -7.29 -1.52 -29.11
C LEU A 684 -5.91 -1.22 -29.69
N VAL A 685 -4.86 -1.44 -28.90
CA VAL A 685 -3.46 -1.34 -29.33
C VAL A 685 -2.81 -2.70 -29.14
N LEU A 686 -2.23 -3.21 -30.23
CA LEU A 686 -1.56 -4.50 -30.26
C LEU A 686 -0.05 -4.30 -30.36
N GLY A 687 0.71 -5.09 -29.61
CA GLY A 687 2.15 -5.23 -29.74
C GLY A 687 2.51 -6.42 -30.64
N GLU A 688 3.72 -6.41 -31.21
CA GLU A 688 4.24 -7.60 -31.90
C GLU A 688 4.41 -8.77 -30.92
N LYS A 689 3.86 -9.94 -31.27
CA LYS A 689 4.12 -11.18 -30.52
C LYS A 689 5.62 -11.46 -30.50
N LYS A 690 6.23 -11.39 -29.30
CA LYS A 690 7.54 -12.03 -29.09
C LYS A 690 7.35 -13.53 -29.26
N ASN A 691 7.75 -14.06 -30.42
CA ASN A 691 7.90 -15.50 -30.61
C ASN A 691 9.06 -15.98 -29.72
N GLY A 692 8.77 -16.67 -28.62
CA GLY A 692 9.78 -17.38 -27.83
C GLY A 692 9.40 -17.56 -26.37
#